data_AF-A0A848S5A0-F1
#
_entry.id   AF-A0A848S5A0-F1
#
_cell.length_a   1.000
_cell.length_b   1.000
_cell.length_c   1.000
_cell.angle_alpha   90.00
_cell.angle_beta   90.00
_cell.angle_gamma   90.00
#
_symmetry.space_group_name_H-M   'P 1'
#
loop_
_entity.id
_entity.type
_entity.pdbx_description
1 polymer ?
#
loop_
_entity_poly.entity_id
_entity_poly.type
_entity_poly.pdbx_seq_one_letter_code
_entity_poly.pdbx_strand_id
1 'polypeptide(L)'
;MRGGVARWKRGVASQGVKQAVAYAFGGVCDATLTAKDAVGVIAAADYADAVMTRYICEDGVIRDDLLSRKQLREWVDGFDPLTLERRGRDLESPVADLVLDATVNAPKSFSIAALLDPELNAAYEDLQDRLRDRIIHLWQQELNARRGAGGLIREDLARVEVVELKHERSRSLDPHKHRHLWLNVKVQGHDGRWSNLDTRVALRFQNVVNAEGDLAARTDPAWIHALAAKGFTLNAEGEIQQLQHLVRPLSKRSAQIEQNRAARLEWWRSQHPGEEASRDVLNQIDRWAWATGRPNKPHDLDEADWAGIIRDEIHTADPTMTARSAVAVKAVSVADIDLDLVAARAIVDADGRSTGTGGRFSVFDVRAGVLRALAATGLITERARLDLLVTDLVDRAVAAHTVHLLEEDNVPNHVKQLVATQTALAKNALANQLQLFPVPGERLPTDAVEQIAAIVDPGRVLDSGQIGGAGIIAGTSNLVTVIGAAGTGKTTMLKVAAAALRIQNRRMVVVAPTKKAATVAGAETGSDASSLHQLLHAYGWRWLPDASGSTQWSRLTIGEVDPISRRPYMGPDKEALRAGDRIVVDEAGMLDIDAANALVQLAYETRAGIAAVGDPNQSLPVGHSGAMELLRRNSISIVELMDVHRFREPGWGDFTLELRQADTDDDRRRVAEYLVQNGHVRLADSPSDTEHVMTDAWFQASNRRESISLITATHAEAQAVGESIQARRIHDGTLDTDQVAIGQNGQTLLVGDVVQTRRNDARAAVENRQNWIVTRMTNDGIFLAATNDSAQMRKVSHEYAKQHLHLGYASTVYGAQGETTDHSLVGPGVDAAGLYVGLTRGRHTNNIILTTPTPITAKTELTNMLQRGYIEPTMDESHAAARTELHRSAVPVQGSSTIPAVPTRGAGPGL
;
A
#
# COMPACT_ATOMS: atom_id res chain seq x y z
N MET A 1 5.10 14.48 5.19
CA MET A 1 6.31 13.83 4.61
C MET A 1 5.92 12.57 3.83
N ARG A 2 6.51 12.29 2.67
CA ARG A 2 6.27 11.03 1.91
C ARG A 2 7.60 10.33 1.65
N GLY A 3 7.98 9.40 2.52
CA GLY A 3 9.21 8.61 2.40
C GLY A 3 9.12 7.31 3.20
N GLY A 4 9.71 6.24 2.69
CA GLY A 4 9.95 5.00 3.44
C GLY A 4 11.33 5.03 4.10
N VAL A 5 11.59 4.11 5.04
CA VAL A 5 12.97 3.85 5.50
C VAL A 5 13.61 2.84 4.56
N ALA A 6 14.67 3.24 3.88
CA ALA A 6 15.54 2.30 3.17
C ALA A 6 16.57 1.71 4.14
N ARG A 7 17.01 0.47 3.87
CA ARG A 7 18.01 -0.22 4.70
C ARG A 7 19.25 -0.48 3.88
N TRP A 8 20.36 0.12 4.28
CA TRP A 8 21.66 -0.20 3.74
C TRP A 8 22.19 -1.45 4.43
N LYS A 9 22.30 -2.55 3.68
CA LYS A 9 22.79 -3.82 4.20
C LYS A 9 24.29 -3.98 3.93
N ARG A 10 24.98 -4.80 4.73
CA ARG A 10 26.42 -5.07 4.56
C ARG A 10 26.78 -5.60 3.17
N GLY A 11 25.95 -6.47 2.60
CA GLY A 11 26.17 -7.12 1.31
C GLY A 11 27.31 -8.16 1.37
N VAL A 12 27.51 -8.91 0.27
CA VAL A 12 28.62 -9.87 0.17
C VAL A 12 29.93 -9.09 0.02
N ALA A 13 30.95 -9.45 0.81
CA ALA A 13 32.27 -8.79 0.82
C ALA A 13 32.23 -7.26 1.06
N SER A 14 31.32 -6.79 1.92
CA SER A 14 31.17 -5.37 2.31
C SER A 14 30.87 -4.42 1.15
N GLN A 15 30.27 -4.92 0.06
CA GLN A 15 29.87 -4.10 -1.09
C GLN A 15 28.86 -3.01 -0.70
N GLY A 16 28.00 -3.25 0.28
CA GLY A 16 27.01 -2.25 0.72
C GLY A 16 27.65 -1.01 1.35
N VAL A 17 28.77 -1.17 2.06
CA VAL A 17 29.55 -0.04 2.61
C VAL A 17 30.13 0.83 1.47
N LYS A 18 30.68 0.18 0.43
CA LYS A 18 31.24 0.90 -0.73
C LYS A 18 30.15 1.65 -1.50
N GLN A 19 28.96 1.06 -1.63
CA GLN A 19 27.81 1.66 -2.30
C GLN A 19 27.25 2.85 -1.54
N ALA A 20 27.08 2.74 -0.22
CA ALA A 20 26.67 3.87 0.62
C ALA A 20 27.64 5.06 0.47
N VAL A 21 28.95 4.81 0.57
CA VAL A 21 29.94 5.90 0.39
C VAL A 21 29.92 6.47 -1.03
N ALA A 22 29.70 5.65 -2.06
CA ALA A 22 29.56 6.12 -3.44
C ALA A 22 28.29 6.96 -3.65
N TYR A 23 27.18 6.58 -3.02
CA TYR A 23 25.94 7.36 -3.02
C TYR A 23 26.17 8.74 -2.38
N ALA A 24 26.77 8.77 -1.19
CA ALA A 24 26.94 9.98 -0.42
C ALA A 24 27.77 11.05 -1.14
N PHE A 25 28.83 10.64 -1.83
CA PHE A 25 29.76 11.56 -2.52
C PHE A 25 29.57 11.63 -4.04
N GLY A 26 28.77 10.73 -4.62
CA GLY A 26 28.54 10.66 -6.07
C GLY A 26 27.22 11.28 -6.53
N GLY A 27 26.31 11.63 -5.62
CA GLY A 27 25.04 12.29 -5.92
C GLY A 27 24.08 11.46 -6.80
N VAL A 28 24.35 10.17 -6.98
CA VAL A 28 23.46 9.26 -7.69
C VAL A 28 22.47 8.74 -6.66
N CYS A 29 21.26 9.30 -6.66
CA CYS A 29 20.18 8.81 -5.80
C CYS A 29 19.86 7.36 -6.21
N ASP A 30 20.51 6.32 -5.68
CA ASP A 30 19.93 4.98 -5.61
C ASP A 30 20.62 4.13 -4.53
N ALA A 31 19.84 3.62 -3.58
CA ALA A 31 20.33 2.71 -2.54
C ALA A 31 20.48 1.26 -3.02
N THR A 32 20.13 0.99 -4.29
CA THR A 32 20.07 -0.37 -4.86
C THR A 32 21.17 -0.69 -5.89
N LEU A 33 22.06 0.26 -6.21
CA LEU A 33 23.03 0.09 -7.30
C LEU A 33 24.29 -0.70 -6.91
N THR A 34 24.57 -1.77 -7.66
CA THR A 34 25.87 -2.44 -7.73
C THR A 34 26.69 -1.85 -8.88
N ALA A 35 27.57 -0.87 -8.61
CA ALA A 35 28.40 -0.27 -9.66
C ALA A 35 29.59 -1.18 -10.05
N LYS A 36 29.76 -1.45 -11.35
CA LYS A 36 30.87 -2.24 -11.94
C LYS A 36 31.82 -1.48 -12.89
N ASP A 37 31.60 -0.20 -13.20
CA ASP A 37 32.32 0.45 -14.32
C ASP A 37 33.30 1.58 -13.92
N ALA A 38 34.46 1.58 -14.59
CA ALA A 38 35.60 2.47 -14.40
C ALA A 38 35.39 3.95 -14.78
N VAL A 39 34.23 4.32 -15.33
CA VAL A 39 33.92 5.73 -15.69
C VAL A 39 33.44 6.54 -14.48
N GLY A 40 32.94 5.89 -13.42
CA GLY A 40 32.64 6.54 -12.13
C GLY A 40 33.87 6.98 -11.33
N VAL A 41 35.07 6.56 -11.73
CA VAL A 41 36.34 6.88 -11.07
C VAL A 41 36.79 8.31 -11.42
N ILE A 42 36.42 8.83 -12.58
CA ILE A 42 36.83 10.18 -13.03
C ILE A 42 35.92 11.26 -12.43
N ALA A 43 34.62 11.00 -12.22
CA ALA A 43 33.73 11.90 -11.49
C ALA A 43 34.00 11.93 -9.97
N ALA A 44 34.62 10.88 -9.43
CA ALA A 44 35.03 10.81 -8.02
C ALA A 44 36.32 11.59 -7.72
N ALA A 45 37.02 12.09 -8.74
CA ALA A 45 38.26 12.86 -8.58
C ALA A 45 38.01 14.33 -8.19
N ASP A 46 36.91 14.93 -8.64
CA ASP A 46 36.55 16.33 -8.32
C ASP A 46 35.88 16.49 -6.93
N TYR A 47 35.63 15.39 -6.21
CA TYR A 47 35.02 15.36 -4.86
C TYR A 47 36.00 14.92 -3.76
N ALA A 48 37.32 15.03 -3.99
CA ALA A 48 38.34 14.56 -3.05
C ALA A 48 38.26 15.21 -1.65
N ASP A 49 37.71 16.43 -1.56
CA ASP A 49 37.65 17.24 -0.32
C ASP A 49 36.24 17.40 0.28
N ALA A 50 35.22 16.72 -0.28
CA ALA A 50 33.86 16.82 0.28
C ALA A 50 33.77 16.14 1.66
N VAL A 51 33.07 16.80 2.58
CA VAL A 51 32.82 16.33 3.95
C VAL A 51 31.31 16.23 4.20
N MET A 52 30.91 15.27 5.03
CA MET A 52 29.51 15.05 5.41
C MET A 52 29.29 15.42 6.86
N THR A 53 28.17 16.07 7.16
CA THR A 53 27.82 16.43 8.54
C THR A 53 27.24 15.22 9.25
N ARG A 54 27.85 14.83 10.37
CA ARG A 54 27.32 13.84 11.30
C ARG A 54 26.81 14.56 12.54
N TYR A 55 25.56 14.31 12.88
CA TYR A 55 24.94 14.69 14.14
C TYR A 55 25.06 13.54 15.14
N ILE A 56 25.51 13.87 16.35
CA ILE A 56 25.63 12.97 17.49
C ILE A 56 24.65 13.47 18.53
N CYS A 57 23.64 12.67 18.84
CA CYS A 57 22.70 12.97 19.91
C CYS A 57 23.01 12.08 21.11
N GLU A 58 23.37 12.69 22.24
CA GLU A 58 23.78 12.04 23.47
C GLU A 58 23.05 12.69 24.65
N ASP A 59 22.27 11.90 25.38
CA ASP A 59 21.39 12.33 26.48
C ASP A 59 20.57 13.61 26.17
N GLY A 60 19.91 13.64 25.02
CA GLY A 60 19.09 14.77 24.56
C GLY A 60 19.87 15.97 24.00
N VAL A 61 21.20 15.95 23.96
CA VAL A 61 22.01 17.04 23.41
C VAL A 61 22.52 16.65 22.03
N ILE A 62 22.26 17.48 21.01
CA ILE A 62 22.80 17.30 19.65
C ILE A 62 24.06 18.14 19.50
N ARG A 63 25.11 17.51 18.97
CA ARG A 63 26.34 18.14 18.48
C ARG A 63 26.65 17.60 17.09
N ASP A 64 27.36 18.37 16.28
CA ASP A 64 27.76 17.95 14.94
C ASP A 64 29.28 17.94 14.76
N ASP A 65 29.74 17.10 13.83
CA ASP A 65 31.08 17.12 13.28
C ASP A 65 31.10 16.77 11.79
N LEU A 66 32.26 16.93 11.15
CA LEU A 66 32.45 16.69 9.72
C LEU A 66 33.22 15.40 9.50
N LEU A 67 32.69 14.52 8.64
CA LEU A 67 33.31 13.27 8.24
C LEU A 67 33.87 13.37 6.83
N SER A 68 35.17 13.14 6.69
CA SER A 68 35.77 12.85 5.39
C SER A 68 35.22 11.55 4.79
N ARG A 69 35.43 11.34 3.50
CA ARG A 69 35.04 10.09 2.81
C ARG A 69 35.55 8.82 3.50
N LYS A 70 36.79 8.85 4.00
CA LYS A 70 37.36 7.73 4.75
C LYS A 70 36.63 7.53 6.08
N GLN A 71 36.42 8.60 6.85
CA GLN A 71 35.74 8.54 8.14
C GLN A 71 34.28 8.09 8.02
N LEU A 72 33.56 8.55 6.99
CA LEU A 72 32.19 8.09 6.73
C LEU A 72 32.15 6.59 6.48
N ARG A 73 33.12 6.05 5.72
CA ARG A 73 33.22 4.61 5.46
C ARG A 73 33.40 3.81 6.75
N GLU A 74 34.31 4.25 7.62
CA GLU A 74 34.55 3.58 8.91
C GLU A 74 33.31 3.66 9.82
N TRP A 75 32.64 4.81 9.82
CA TRP A 75 31.39 5.02 10.56
C TRP A 75 30.26 4.10 10.09
N VAL A 76 30.03 3.99 8.76
CA VAL A 76 29.02 3.06 8.19
C VAL A 76 29.34 1.61 8.53
N ASP A 77 30.63 1.25 8.58
CA ASP A 77 31.04 -0.12 8.92
C ASP A 77 30.95 -0.43 10.43
N GLY A 78 30.66 0.57 11.26
CA GLY A 78 30.46 0.43 12.70
C GLY A 78 31.71 0.67 13.56
N PHE A 79 32.69 1.40 13.04
CA PHE A 79 33.83 1.92 13.81
C PHE A 79 33.58 3.35 14.27
N ASP A 80 34.26 3.75 15.34
CA ASP A 80 34.44 5.16 15.66
C ASP A 80 35.34 5.82 14.61
N PRO A 81 34.89 6.89 13.93
CA PRO A 81 35.67 7.50 12.85
C PRO A 81 36.93 8.26 13.33
N LEU A 82 37.07 8.52 14.62
CA LEU A 82 38.23 9.21 15.21
C LEU A 82 39.23 8.21 15.79
N THR A 83 38.75 7.26 16.61
CA THR A 83 39.63 6.30 17.30
C THR A 83 39.85 5.01 16.52
N LEU A 84 39.02 4.73 15.51
CA LEU A 84 38.95 3.45 14.79
C LEU A 84 38.62 2.26 15.70
N GLU A 85 38.14 2.51 16.92
CA GLU A 85 37.65 1.46 17.80
C GLU A 85 36.30 0.93 17.31
N ARG A 86 36.10 -0.38 17.42
CA ARG A 86 34.88 -1.04 16.96
C ARG A 86 33.75 -0.86 17.97
N ARG A 87 32.58 -0.46 17.48
CA ARG A 87 31.38 -0.24 18.32
C ARG A 87 30.53 -1.50 18.40
N GLY A 88 30.59 -2.15 19.55
CA GLY A 88 29.82 -3.37 19.83
C GLY A 88 30.28 -4.57 19.00
N ARG A 89 29.44 -5.61 18.92
CA ARG A 89 29.77 -6.84 18.17
C ARG A 89 29.51 -6.68 16.68
N ASP A 90 30.35 -7.32 15.86
CA ASP A 90 30.11 -7.36 14.43
C ASP A 90 28.98 -8.35 14.07
N LEU A 91 28.18 -7.97 13.08
CA LEU A 91 27.27 -8.86 12.39
C LEU A 91 27.82 -9.08 10.99
N GLU A 92 28.52 -10.19 10.79
CA GLU A 92 29.17 -10.55 9.52
C GLU A 92 28.17 -10.99 8.44
N SER A 93 26.89 -11.13 8.80
CA SER A 93 25.85 -11.53 7.87
C SER A 93 25.70 -10.51 6.72
N PRO A 94 25.69 -10.95 5.45
CA PRO A 94 25.46 -10.07 4.30
C PRO A 94 24.12 -9.31 4.36
N VAL A 95 23.15 -9.81 5.12
CA VAL A 95 21.83 -9.19 5.29
C VAL A 95 21.73 -8.28 6.52
N ALA A 96 22.82 -8.11 7.28
CA ALA A 96 22.85 -7.21 8.43
C ALA A 96 22.64 -5.76 7.99
N ASP A 97 21.72 -5.07 8.65
CA ASP A 97 21.48 -3.64 8.45
C ASP A 97 22.66 -2.85 9.05
N LEU A 98 23.18 -1.89 8.28
CA LEU A 98 24.26 -0.98 8.69
C LEU A 98 23.73 0.42 8.99
N VAL A 99 22.87 0.92 8.11
CA VAL A 99 22.27 2.25 8.19
C VAL A 99 20.80 2.18 7.81
N LEU A 100 19.97 2.89 8.56
CA LEU A 100 18.59 3.19 8.19
C LEU A 100 18.54 4.57 7.56
N ASP A 101 18.05 4.66 6.32
CA ASP A 101 17.93 5.92 5.58
C ASP A 101 16.47 6.37 5.59
N ALA A 102 16.19 7.43 6.36
CA ALA A 102 14.89 8.08 6.39
C ALA A 102 14.94 9.36 5.56
N THR A 103 14.07 9.46 4.56
CA THR A 103 14.00 10.64 3.70
C THR A 103 12.99 11.66 4.22
N VAL A 104 13.47 12.85 4.57
CA VAL A 104 12.66 14.03 4.87
C VAL A 104 12.30 14.71 3.54
N ASN A 105 11.05 14.56 3.14
CA ASN A 105 10.52 15.07 1.87
C ASN A 105 9.17 15.76 2.08
N ALA A 106 8.96 16.92 1.44
CA ALA A 106 7.69 17.64 1.41
C ALA A 106 7.03 17.54 0.01
N PRO A 107 5.78 18.00 -0.17
CA PRO A 107 5.20 18.11 -1.51
C PRO A 107 6.09 18.91 -2.46
N LYS A 108 6.12 18.53 -3.74
CA LYS A 108 6.99 19.18 -4.75
C LYS A 108 6.71 20.69 -4.89
N SER A 109 5.49 21.12 -4.57
CA SER A 109 5.11 22.54 -4.50
C SER A 109 5.99 23.36 -3.54
N PHE A 110 6.54 22.77 -2.49
CA PHE A 110 7.45 23.45 -1.55
C PHE A 110 8.81 23.71 -2.19
N SER A 111 9.32 22.74 -2.96
CA SER A 111 10.56 22.91 -3.72
C SER A 111 10.41 23.97 -4.82
N ILE A 112 9.23 24.04 -5.45
CA ILE A 112 8.91 25.12 -6.39
C ILE A 112 8.89 26.47 -5.67
N ALA A 113 8.25 26.58 -4.51
CA ALA A 113 8.21 27.82 -3.73
C ALA A 113 9.60 28.30 -3.29
N ALA A 114 10.43 27.38 -2.79
CA ALA A 114 11.82 27.66 -2.41
C ALA A 114 12.65 28.17 -3.61
N LEU A 115 12.40 27.66 -4.82
CA LEU A 115 13.08 28.13 -6.01
C LEU A 115 12.62 29.52 -6.47
N LEU A 116 11.36 29.87 -6.20
CA LEU A 116 10.76 31.14 -6.62
C LEU A 116 11.21 32.32 -5.77
N ASP A 117 11.50 32.12 -4.49
CA ASP A 117 11.82 33.20 -3.55
C ASP A 117 12.90 32.78 -2.52
N PRO A 118 14.01 33.53 -2.39
CA PRO A 118 15.08 33.20 -1.43
C PRO A 118 14.65 33.19 0.05
N GLU A 119 13.68 34.01 0.45
CA GLU A 119 13.19 34.01 1.84
C GLU A 119 12.36 32.75 2.11
N LEU A 120 11.56 32.29 1.13
CA LEU A 120 10.87 31.00 1.22
C LEU A 120 11.87 29.83 1.25
N ASN A 121 12.97 29.92 0.49
CA ASN A 121 14.03 28.92 0.55
C ASN A 121 14.63 28.82 1.96
N ALA A 122 15.01 29.96 2.55
CA ALA A 122 15.57 30.02 3.89
C ALA A 122 14.58 29.49 4.94
N ALA A 123 13.31 29.93 4.88
CA ALA A 123 12.28 29.47 5.80
C ALA A 123 12.01 27.95 5.69
N TYR A 124 12.09 27.39 4.47
CA TYR A 124 11.93 25.96 4.26
C TYR A 124 13.17 25.16 4.74
N GLU A 125 14.37 25.68 4.56
CA GLU A 125 15.60 25.09 5.12
C GLU A 125 15.56 25.04 6.65
N ASP A 126 15.18 26.15 7.28
CA ASP A 126 15.06 26.23 8.74
C ASP A 126 14.00 25.24 9.26
N LEU A 127 12.90 25.06 8.53
CA LEU A 127 11.87 24.07 8.85
C LEU A 127 12.45 22.64 8.77
N GLN A 128 13.23 22.34 7.74
CA GLN A 128 13.88 21.03 7.60
C GLN A 128 14.93 20.79 8.69
N ASP A 129 15.68 21.82 9.10
CA ASP A 129 16.63 21.73 10.22
C ASP A 129 15.92 21.42 11.54
N ARG A 130 14.85 22.16 11.87
CA ARG A 130 14.02 21.87 13.06
C ARG A 130 13.45 20.45 13.04
N LEU A 131 13.03 19.99 11.86
CA LEU A 131 12.48 18.65 11.69
C LEU A 131 13.55 17.56 11.81
N ARG A 132 14.75 17.77 11.28
CA ARG A 132 15.91 16.88 11.49
C ARG A 132 16.18 16.70 12.98
N ASP A 133 16.37 17.79 13.71
CA ASP A 133 16.73 17.75 15.13
C ASP A 133 15.65 17.02 15.94
N ARG A 134 14.38 17.28 15.60
CA ARG A 134 13.24 16.56 16.20
C ARG A 134 13.29 15.05 15.92
N ILE A 135 13.52 14.64 14.68
CA ILE A 135 13.58 13.22 14.31
C ILE A 135 14.72 12.53 15.05
N ILE A 136 15.89 13.18 15.15
CA ILE A 136 17.04 12.67 15.89
C ILE A 136 16.70 12.46 17.37
N HIS A 137 16.07 13.45 18.02
CA HIS A 137 15.62 13.32 19.42
C HIS A 137 14.60 12.20 19.60
N LEU A 138 13.60 12.10 18.72
CA LEU A 138 12.62 11.03 18.79
C LEU A 138 13.26 9.66 18.60
N TRP A 139 14.25 9.53 17.71
CA TRP A 139 14.97 8.28 17.55
C TRP A 139 15.78 7.89 18.80
N GLN A 140 16.40 8.84 19.48
CA GLN A 140 17.07 8.57 20.75
C GLN A 140 16.07 8.15 21.84
N GLN A 141 14.93 8.84 21.95
CA GLN A 141 13.99 8.65 23.05
C GLN A 141 13.09 7.42 22.89
N GLU A 142 12.67 7.10 21.66
CA GLU A 142 11.61 6.11 21.40
C GLU A 142 12.12 4.78 20.85
N LEU A 143 13.34 4.76 20.30
CA LEU A 143 13.96 3.53 19.83
C LEU A 143 14.77 2.87 20.94
N ASN A 144 15.08 1.60 20.74
CA ASN A 144 15.83 0.82 21.71
C ASN A 144 16.92 -0.02 21.03
N ALA A 145 17.97 -0.31 21.78
CA ALA A 145 18.94 -1.33 21.41
C ALA A 145 18.41 -2.72 21.77
N ARG A 146 18.94 -3.73 21.09
CA ARG A 146 18.60 -5.15 21.29
C ARG A 146 19.87 -5.95 21.64
N ARG A 147 19.84 -6.70 22.77
CA ARG A 147 21.02 -7.43 23.29
C ARG A 147 20.66 -8.82 23.83
N GLY A 148 21.69 -9.62 24.12
CA GLY A 148 21.54 -10.98 24.68
C GLY A 148 21.28 -12.07 23.64
N ALA A 149 21.16 -13.31 24.10
CA ALA A 149 20.84 -14.46 23.25
C ALA A 149 19.48 -14.24 22.56
N GLY A 150 19.44 -14.34 21.24
CA GLY A 150 18.25 -14.02 20.45
C GLY A 150 17.79 -12.56 20.59
N GLY A 151 18.60 -11.65 21.12
CA GLY A 151 18.24 -10.24 21.28
C GLY A 151 17.07 -9.99 22.25
N LEU A 152 16.91 -10.79 23.29
CA LEU A 152 15.73 -10.69 24.16
C LEU A 152 15.76 -9.50 25.13
N ILE A 153 16.88 -8.77 25.22
CA ILE A 153 17.06 -7.66 26.16
C ILE A 153 16.89 -6.32 25.43
N ARG A 154 15.97 -5.49 25.94
CA ARG A 154 15.70 -4.11 25.53
C ARG A 154 16.52 -3.16 26.40
N GLU A 155 17.23 -2.25 25.75
CA GLU A 155 18.01 -1.20 26.40
C GLU A 155 17.69 0.15 25.76
N ASP A 156 17.40 1.15 26.58
CA ASP A 156 17.12 2.51 26.13
C ASP A 156 18.40 3.21 25.64
N LEU A 157 18.27 4.16 24.72
CA LEU A 157 19.40 4.73 24.01
C LEU A 157 19.92 6.00 24.67
N ALA A 158 21.16 5.97 25.14
CA ALA A 158 21.89 7.18 25.52
C ALA A 158 22.35 7.95 24.29
N ARG A 159 22.80 7.24 23.24
CA ARG A 159 23.42 7.88 22.07
C ARG A 159 23.03 7.27 20.73
N VAL A 160 22.67 8.14 19.80
CA VAL A 160 22.46 7.84 18.38
C VAL A 160 23.33 8.75 17.51
N GLU A 161 23.71 8.27 16.34
CA GLU A 161 24.47 9.06 15.37
C GLU A 161 23.78 9.03 14.02
N VAL A 162 23.68 10.21 13.39
CA VAL A 162 22.95 10.42 12.14
C VAL A 162 23.80 11.24 11.17
N VAL A 163 23.96 10.75 9.95
CA VAL A 163 24.57 11.53 8.86
C VAL A 163 23.47 12.15 8.01
N GLU A 164 23.62 13.43 7.65
CA GLU A 164 22.68 14.14 6.79
C GLU A 164 23.23 14.29 5.37
N LEU A 165 22.40 14.02 4.38
CA LEU A 165 22.67 14.35 2.98
C LEU A 165 21.56 15.28 2.48
N LYS A 166 21.96 16.45 1.95
CA LYS A 166 21.04 17.46 1.43
C LYS A 166 21.02 17.40 -0.09
N HIS A 167 19.84 17.27 -0.67
CA HIS A 167 19.64 17.28 -2.11
C HIS A 167 18.63 18.36 -2.49
N GLU A 168 18.99 19.20 -3.47
CA GLU A 168 18.12 20.26 -4.01
C GLU A 168 17.24 19.77 -5.19
N ARG A 169 17.60 18.62 -5.77
CA ARG A 169 17.16 18.22 -7.11
C ARG A 169 16.78 16.74 -7.17
N SER A 170 15.87 16.41 -8.08
CA SER A 170 15.57 15.02 -8.44
C SER A 170 16.67 14.45 -9.36
N ARG A 171 16.65 13.13 -9.60
CA ARG A 171 17.52 12.45 -10.59
C ARG A 171 17.43 13.09 -11.99
N SER A 172 16.31 13.73 -12.30
CA SER A 172 16.02 14.38 -13.57
C SER A 172 16.25 15.90 -13.55
N LEU A 173 16.89 16.45 -12.50
CA LEU A 173 17.15 17.88 -12.32
C LEU A 173 15.87 18.74 -12.15
N ASP A 174 14.75 18.14 -11.79
CA ASP A 174 13.56 18.88 -11.38
C ASP A 174 13.74 19.42 -9.95
N PRO A 175 13.07 20.53 -9.57
CA PRO A 175 13.04 21.00 -8.19
C PRO A 175 12.48 19.91 -7.28
N HIS A 176 13.34 19.37 -6.42
CA HIS A 176 12.93 18.35 -5.46
C HIS A 176 13.90 18.38 -4.29
N LYS A 177 13.66 19.33 -3.39
CA LYS A 177 14.48 19.57 -2.21
C LYS A 177 14.08 18.60 -1.10
N HIS A 178 14.98 17.68 -0.77
CA HIS A 178 14.80 16.61 0.21
C HIS A 178 16.10 16.30 0.95
N ARG A 179 15.98 15.71 2.14
CA ARG A 179 17.12 15.33 2.96
C ARG A 179 17.09 13.85 3.31
N HIS A 180 18.24 13.20 3.26
CA HIS A 180 18.42 11.84 3.75
C HIS A 180 19.05 11.88 5.14
N LEU A 181 18.38 11.26 6.10
CA LEU A 181 18.88 11.10 7.47
C LEU A 181 19.29 9.64 7.66
N TRP A 182 20.60 9.42 7.68
CA TRP A 182 21.21 8.12 7.83
C TRP A 182 21.44 7.81 9.30
N LEU A 183 20.55 7.04 9.92
CA LEU A 183 20.71 6.55 11.28
C LEU A 183 21.63 5.33 11.31
N ASN A 184 22.73 5.42 12.06
CA ASN A 184 23.61 4.28 12.26
C ASN A 184 22.91 3.19 13.08
N VAL A 185 23.07 1.92 12.69
CA VAL A 185 22.55 0.80 13.48
C VAL A 185 23.33 0.61 14.78
N LYS A 186 24.58 1.09 14.86
CA LYS A 186 25.38 1.13 16.09
C LYS A 186 24.93 2.28 16.98
N VAL A 187 24.40 1.93 18.14
CA VAL A 187 23.87 2.86 19.15
C VAL A 187 24.42 2.51 20.53
N GLN A 188 24.49 3.49 21.42
CA GLN A 188 24.95 3.30 22.80
C GLN A 188 23.76 3.31 23.75
N GLY A 189 23.73 2.33 24.67
CA GLY A 189 22.72 2.29 25.73
C GLY A 189 23.11 3.20 26.90
N HIS A 190 22.18 3.45 27.82
CA HIS A 190 22.48 4.15 29.09
C HIS A 190 23.47 3.38 29.97
N ASP A 191 23.62 2.07 29.75
CA ASP A 191 24.71 1.27 30.31
C ASP A 191 26.11 1.59 29.75
N GLY A 192 26.24 2.55 28.83
CA GLY A 192 27.49 3.01 28.22
C GLY A 192 28.07 2.03 27.20
N ARG A 193 27.43 0.88 26.94
CA ARG A 193 27.92 -0.11 25.98
C ARG A 193 27.30 0.12 24.60
N TRP A 194 28.03 -0.25 23.55
CA TRP A 194 27.55 -0.19 22.17
C TRP A 194 26.85 -1.47 21.75
N SER A 195 25.75 -1.34 21.01
CA SER A 195 24.97 -2.46 20.48
C SER A 195 24.21 -2.06 19.22
N ASN A 196 23.42 -2.99 18.69
CA ASN A 196 22.61 -2.73 17.50
C ASN A 196 21.20 -2.27 17.90
N LEU A 197 20.70 -1.29 17.15
CA LEU A 197 19.32 -0.83 17.16
C LEU A 197 18.36 -1.98 16.84
N ASP A 198 17.19 -2.04 17.51
CA ASP A 198 16.10 -2.91 17.05
C ASP A 198 15.45 -2.32 15.80
N THR A 199 15.95 -2.72 14.63
CA THR A 199 15.47 -2.20 13.35
C THR A 199 13.99 -2.48 13.11
N ARG A 200 13.38 -3.49 13.76
CA ARG A 200 11.94 -3.75 13.68
C ARG A 200 11.12 -2.63 14.32
N VAL A 201 11.60 -2.11 15.45
CA VAL A 201 10.96 -1.00 16.16
C VAL A 201 11.12 0.28 15.36
N ALA A 202 12.31 0.54 14.81
CA ALA A 202 12.57 1.70 13.95
C ALA A 202 11.66 1.73 12.70
N LEU A 203 11.47 0.58 12.04
CA LEU A 203 10.58 0.47 10.88
C LEU A 203 9.12 0.76 11.24
N ARG A 204 8.64 0.31 12.42
CA ARG A 204 7.29 0.63 12.91
C ARG A 204 7.16 2.12 13.27
N PHE A 205 8.20 2.70 13.85
CA PHE A 205 8.24 4.11 14.24
C PHE A 205 8.26 5.07 13.04
N GLN A 206 8.61 4.60 11.84
CA GLN A 206 8.61 5.45 10.64
C GLN A 206 7.24 6.12 10.38
N ASN A 207 6.14 5.46 10.74
CA ASN A 207 4.81 6.05 10.61
C ASN A 207 4.65 7.34 11.44
N VAL A 208 5.30 7.41 12.61
CA VAL A 208 5.34 8.60 13.47
C VAL A 208 6.23 9.67 12.83
N VAL A 209 7.43 9.30 12.36
CA VAL A 209 8.36 10.22 11.66
C VAL A 209 7.69 10.89 10.45
N ASN A 210 6.95 10.11 9.65
CA ASN A 210 6.23 10.64 8.49
C ASN A 210 5.11 11.62 8.89
N ALA A 211 4.41 11.32 9.99
CA ALA A 211 3.35 12.17 10.54
C ALA A 211 3.93 13.47 11.15
N GLU A 212 5.09 13.39 11.81
CA GLU A 212 5.79 14.56 12.35
C GLU A 212 6.15 15.57 11.25
N GLY A 213 6.61 15.10 10.09
CA GLY A 213 6.87 16.00 8.97
C GLY A 213 5.61 16.58 8.33
N ASP A 214 4.46 15.91 8.42
CA ASP A 214 3.18 16.48 7.99
C ASP A 214 2.66 17.53 8.98
N LEU A 215 2.79 17.28 10.29
CA LEU A 215 2.48 18.24 11.33
C LEU A 215 3.34 19.50 11.18
N ALA A 216 4.66 19.35 11.13
CA ALA A 216 5.59 20.47 11.00
C ALA A 216 5.28 21.34 9.77
N ALA A 217 5.02 20.72 8.62
CA ALA A 217 4.69 21.44 7.39
C ALA A 217 3.40 22.28 7.47
N ARG A 218 2.47 21.92 8.38
CA ARG A 218 1.13 22.53 8.46
C ARG A 218 0.87 23.35 9.72
N THR A 219 1.77 23.32 10.69
CA THR A 219 1.57 24.04 11.96
C THR A 219 2.73 24.95 12.36
N ASP A 220 3.88 24.87 11.69
CA ASP A 220 5.06 25.70 12.01
C ASP A 220 4.76 27.19 11.73
N PRO A 221 4.84 28.06 12.76
CA PRO A 221 4.51 29.47 12.59
C PRO A 221 5.45 30.18 11.61
N ALA A 222 6.75 29.93 11.67
CA ALA A 222 7.71 30.66 10.83
C ALA A 222 7.48 30.34 9.34
N TRP A 223 7.30 29.07 9.00
CA TRP A 223 7.04 28.62 7.64
C TRP A 223 5.71 29.17 7.09
N ILE A 224 4.63 29.09 7.87
CA ILE A 224 3.31 29.53 7.40
C ILE A 224 3.25 31.05 7.23
N HIS A 225 3.86 31.81 8.13
CA HIS A 225 3.93 33.27 7.97
C HIS A 225 4.79 33.67 6.77
N ALA A 226 5.88 32.95 6.49
CA ALA A 226 6.70 33.19 5.30
C ALA A 226 5.89 32.95 3.99
N LEU A 227 5.17 31.84 3.90
CA LEU A 227 4.27 31.57 2.77
C LEU A 227 3.21 32.65 2.62
N ALA A 228 2.55 33.03 3.72
CA ALA A 228 1.48 34.02 3.72
C ALA A 228 1.98 35.42 3.32
N ALA A 229 3.16 35.82 3.78
CA ALA A 229 3.81 37.08 3.37
C ALA A 229 4.05 37.14 1.86
N LYS A 230 4.26 35.99 1.21
CA LYS A 230 4.43 35.86 -0.25
C LYS A 230 3.14 35.49 -0.99
N GLY A 231 1.99 35.58 -0.35
CA GLY A 231 0.68 35.36 -0.97
C GLY A 231 0.34 33.89 -1.27
N PHE A 232 0.98 32.95 -0.55
CA PHE A 232 0.75 31.52 -0.67
C PHE A 232 -0.03 30.96 0.53
N THR A 233 -0.85 29.94 0.28
CA THR A 233 -1.61 29.22 1.31
C THR A 233 -1.51 27.71 1.09
N LEU A 234 -1.65 26.94 2.17
CA LEU A 234 -1.75 25.48 2.08
C LEU A 234 -3.21 25.06 1.86
N ASN A 235 -3.43 24.03 1.03
CA ASN A 235 -4.72 23.36 0.88
C ASN A 235 -4.92 22.26 1.94
N ALA A 236 -6.05 21.55 1.88
CA ALA A 236 -6.37 20.47 2.83
C ALA A 236 -5.39 19.29 2.73
N GLU A 237 -4.76 19.10 1.58
CA GLU A 237 -3.75 18.07 1.31
C GLU A 237 -2.34 18.46 1.79
N GLY A 238 -2.17 19.68 2.30
CA GLY A 238 -0.88 20.22 2.74
C GLY A 238 0.03 20.67 1.60
N GLU A 239 -0.49 20.82 0.38
CA GLU A 239 0.24 21.41 -0.75
C GLU A 239 0.02 22.92 -0.82
N ILE A 240 0.98 23.64 -1.41
CA ILE A 240 0.79 25.07 -1.70
C ILE A 240 -0.25 25.20 -2.82
N GLN A 241 -1.44 25.70 -2.46
CA GLN A 241 -2.63 25.71 -3.31
C GLN A 241 -2.37 26.38 -4.66
N GLN A 242 -1.60 27.46 -4.68
CA GLN A 242 -1.32 28.24 -5.87
C GLN A 242 -0.23 27.65 -6.76
N LEU A 243 0.47 26.60 -6.30
CA LEU A 243 1.56 25.95 -7.06
C LEU A 243 1.24 24.49 -7.42
N GLN A 244 0.11 23.96 -6.94
CA GLN A 244 -0.27 22.55 -7.13
C GLN A 244 -0.37 22.18 -8.63
N HIS A 245 -0.89 23.06 -9.48
CA HIS A 245 -1.01 22.81 -10.91
C HIS A 245 0.33 22.75 -11.65
N LEU A 246 1.40 23.30 -11.05
CA LEU A 246 2.75 23.32 -11.62
C LEU A 246 3.57 22.07 -11.30
N VAL A 247 3.15 21.27 -10.31
CA VAL A 247 3.84 20.04 -9.89
C VAL A 247 4.02 19.07 -11.06
N ARG A 248 2.98 18.89 -11.88
CA ARG A 248 2.99 17.93 -13.00
C ARG A 248 3.76 18.48 -14.23
N PRO A 249 3.55 19.72 -14.69
CA PRO A 249 4.36 20.32 -15.75
C PRO A 249 5.87 20.33 -15.48
N LEU A 250 6.29 20.40 -14.21
CA LEU A 250 7.71 20.41 -13.82
C LEU A 250 8.24 19.01 -13.49
N SER A 251 7.64 17.98 -14.10
CA SER A 251 8.05 16.57 -14.01
C SER A 251 8.32 15.95 -15.41
N LYS A 252 8.61 16.77 -16.44
CA LYS A 252 8.64 16.38 -17.88
C LYS A 252 9.90 15.62 -18.34
N ARG A 253 11.04 15.78 -17.68
CA ARG A 253 12.32 15.19 -18.15
C ARG A 253 12.41 13.69 -17.94
N SER A 254 11.75 13.15 -16.92
CA SER A 254 11.63 11.69 -16.73
C SER A 254 10.91 11.04 -17.91
N ALA A 255 9.84 11.68 -18.42
CA ALA A 255 9.13 11.19 -19.61
C ALA A 255 9.98 11.28 -20.90
N GLN A 256 10.83 12.31 -21.03
CA GLN A 256 11.70 12.49 -22.19
C GLN A 256 12.85 11.47 -22.26
N ILE A 257 13.44 11.10 -21.10
CA ILE A 257 14.52 10.09 -21.04
C ILE A 257 14.00 8.71 -21.42
N GLU A 258 12.82 8.33 -20.92
CA GLU A 258 12.17 7.07 -21.29
C GLU A 258 11.81 7.03 -22.79
N GLN A 259 11.38 8.15 -23.36
CA GLN A 259 11.13 8.27 -24.80
C GLN A 259 12.41 8.11 -25.64
N ASN A 260 13.53 8.75 -25.25
CA ASN A 260 14.82 8.60 -25.93
C ASN A 260 15.35 7.15 -25.83
N ARG A 261 15.15 6.51 -24.68
CA ARG A 261 15.56 5.13 -24.40
C ARG A 261 14.83 4.15 -25.31
N ALA A 262 13.50 4.26 -25.35
CA ALA A 262 12.67 3.45 -26.21
C ALA A 262 13.08 3.58 -27.69
N ALA A 263 13.28 4.81 -28.18
CA ALA A 263 13.67 5.06 -29.57
C ALA A 263 15.03 4.45 -29.93
N ARG A 264 16.00 4.49 -29.01
CA ARG A 264 17.35 3.95 -29.27
C ARG A 264 17.41 2.45 -29.19
N LEU A 265 16.64 1.87 -28.28
CA LEU A 265 16.50 0.43 -28.16
C LEU A 265 15.85 -0.16 -29.41
N GLU A 266 14.83 0.51 -29.94
CA GLU A 266 14.17 0.10 -31.19
C GLU A 266 15.12 0.23 -32.39
N TRP A 267 15.87 1.34 -32.48
CA TRP A 267 16.93 1.47 -33.48
C TRP A 267 17.96 0.33 -33.37
N TRP A 268 18.41 -0.01 -32.17
CA TRP A 268 19.38 -1.09 -31.97
C TRP A 268 18.82 -2.45 -32.39
N ARG A 269 17.57 -2.76 -32.02
CA ARG A 269 16.85 -3.98 -32.41
C ARG A 269 16.68 -4.08 -33.94
N SER A 270 16.44 -2.97 -34.62
CA SER A 270 16.36 -2.93 -36.09
C SER A 270 17.68 -3.27 -36.79
N GLN A 271 18.81 -3.01 -36.12
CA GLN A 271 20.15 -3.29 -36.65
C GLN A 271 20.67 -4.69 -36.25
N HIS A 272 20.04 -5.36 -35.28
CA HIS A 272 20.45 -6.68 -34.76
C HIS A 272 19.23 -7.64 -34.67
N PRO A 273 18.67 -8.08 -35.81
CA PRO A 273 17.46 -8.89 -35.81
C PRO A 273 17.71 -10.27 -35.20
N GLY A 274 16.93 -10.64 -34.18
CA GLY A 274 17.01 -11.94 -33.53
C GLY A 274 18.01 -12.02 -32.37
N GLU A 275 18.70 -10.94 -32.04
CA GLU A 275 19.57 -10.83 -30.87
C GLU A 275 18.88 -10.02 -29.75
N GLU A 276 18.96 -10.50 -28.51
CA GLU A 276 18.56 -9.70 -27.35
C GLU A 276 19.71 -8.78 -26.94
N ALA A 277 19.40 -7.52 -26.66
CA ALA A 277 20.40 -6.54 -26.22
C ALA A 277 21.06 -7.02 -24.93
N SER A 278 22.37 -7.26 -24.99
CA SER A 278 23.14 -7.65 -23.81
C SER A 278 23.13 -6.52 -22.77
N ARG A 279 23.42 -6.87 -21.53
CA ARG A 279 23.50 -5.91 -20.41
C ARG A 279 24.36 -4.69 -20.73
N ASP A 280 25.48 -4.88 -21.43
CA ASP A 280 26.39 -3.79 -21.78
C ASP A 280 25.81 -2.89 -22.88
N VAL A 281 25.06 -3.47 -23.82
CA VAL A 281 24.35 -2.74 -24.88
C VAL A 281 23.21 -1.93 -24.30
N LEU A 282 22.40 -2.50 -23.40
CA LEU A 282 21.34 -1.78 -22.68
C LEU A 282 21.92 -0.63 -21.88
N ASN A 283 23.03 -0.84 -21.17
CA ASN A 283 23.73 0.22 -20.45
C ASN A 283 24.28 1.32 -21.38
N GLN A 284 24.67 0.99 -22.61
CA GLN A 284 25.09 1.98 -23.61
C GLN A 284 23.90 2.76 -24.19
N ILE A 285 22.78 2.08 -24.40
CA ILE A 285 21.52 2.67 -24.83
C ILE A 285 20.98 3.62 -23.76
N ASP A 286 21.05 3.24 -22.49
CA ASP A 286 20.63 4.06 -21.35
C ASP A 286 21.51 5.30 -21.22
N ARG A 287 22.83 5.11 -21.33
CA ARG A 287 23.80 6.23 -21.40
C ARG A 287 23.51 7.15 -22.58
N TRP A 288 23.13 6.61 -23.74
CA TRP A 288 22.79 7.39 -24.93
C TRP A 288 21.46 8.13 -24.76
N ALA A 289 20.43 7.47 -24.24
CA ALA A 289 19.10 8.02 -24.04
C ALA A 289 19.13 9.19 -23.06
N TRP A 290 19.99 9.06 -22.05
CA TRP A 290 20.34 10.09 -21.10
C TRP A 290 21.16 11.24 -21.72
N ALA A 291 22.02 10.96 -22.69
CA ALA A 291 22.88 11.95 -23.34
C ALA A 291 22.23 12.66 -24.55
N THR A 292 21.18 12.08 -25.14
CA THR A 292 20.59 12.57 -26.39
C THR A 292 19.52 13.62 -26.11
N GLY A 293 19.51 14.71 -26.89
CA GLY A 293 18.67 15.89 -26.60
C GLY A 293 19.18 16.74 -25.43
N ARG A 294 20.37 16.41 -24.90
CA ARG A 294 21.08 17.16 -23.88
C ARG A 294 21.74 18.40 -24.52
N PRO A 295 21.40 19.64 -24.12
CA PRO A 295 22.39 20.72 -24.22
C PRO A 295 23.57 20.30 -23.33
N ASN A 296 24.80 20.33 -23.87
CA ASN A 296 26.01 19.90 -23.14
C ASN A 296 25.99 20.36 -21.68
N LYS A 297 26.32 19.48 -20.72
CA LYS A 297 26.64 19.95 -19.36
C LYS A 297 27.81 20.90 -19.49
N PRO A 298 27.73 22.15 -19.01
CA PRO A 298 28.93 22.84 -18.63
C PRO A 298 29.58 22.05 -17.48
N HIS A 299 30.91 22.03 -17.44
CA HIS A 299 31.68 21.35 -16.39
C HIS A 299 31.40 21.95 -15.00
N ASP A 300 30.94 23.21 -14.96
CA ASP A 300 30.37 23.89 -13.80
C ASP A 300 28.89 24.18 -14.05
N LEU A 301 28.00 23.46 -13.37
CA LEU A 301 26.58 23.78 -13.43
C LEU A 301 26.31 24.80 -12.32
N ASP A 302 26.35 26.08 -12.68
CA ASP A 302 26.02 27.17 -11.76
C ASP A 302 24.59 26.99 -11.25
N GLU A 303 24.43 26.94 -9.92
CA GLU A 303 23.12 26.80 -9.28
C GLU A 303 22.20 27.97 -9.61
N ALA A 304 22.77 29.16 -9.83
CA ALA A 304 22.03 30.35 -10.25
C ALA A 304 21.46 30.18 -11.67
N ASP A 305 22.23 29.60 -12.59
CA ASP A 305 21.81 29.35 -13.98
C ASP A 305 20.71 28.28 -14.05
N TRP A 306 20.86 27.18 -13.31
CA TRP A 306 19.80 26.15 -13.23
C TRP A 306 18.51 26.70 -12.63
N ALA A 307 18.61 27.45 -11.53
CA ALA A 307 17.45 28.07 -10.91
C ALA A 307 16.78 29.09 -11.85
N GLY A 308 17.58 29.78 -12.69
CA GLY A 308 17.08 30.65 -13.75
C GLY A 308 16.24 29.90 -14.79
N ILE A 309 16.78 28.81 -15.35
CA ILE A 309 16.08 27.98 -16.36
C ILE A 309 14.74 27.48 -15.84
N ILE A 310 14.71 26.95 -14.62
CA ILE A 310 13.47 26.41 -14.06
C ILE A 310 12.49 27.54 -13.71
N ARG A 311 12.95 28.72 -13.29
CA ARG A 311 12.08 29.90 -13.12
C ARG A 311 11.43 30.31 -14.45
N ASP A 312 12.16 30.27 -15.56
CA ASP A 312 11.61 30.53 -16.89
C ASP A 312 10.57 29.47 -17.31
N GLU A 313 10.80 28.21 -16.98
CA GLU A 313 9.83 27.13 -17.20
C GLU A 313 8.54 27.32 -16.37
N ILE A 314 8.69 27.73 -15.10
CA ILE A 314 7.55 28.07 -14.24
C ILE A 314 6.77 29.24 -14.85
N HIS A 315 7.45 30.30 -15.27
CA HIS A 315 6.81 31.46 -15.89
C HIS A 315 6.12 31.10 -17.23
N THR A 316 6.69 30.16 -17.99
CA THR A 316 6.06 29.66 -19.23
C THR A 316 4.81 28.85 -18.92
N ALA A 317 4.85 28.01 -17.89
CA ALA A 317 3.72 27.18 -17.47
C ALA A 317 2.60 28.01 -16.81
N ASP A 318 2.94 29.08 -16.11
CA ASP A 318 2.02 30.05 -15.54
C ASP A 318 2.60 31.48 -15.54
N PRO A 319 2.27 32.28 -16.56
CA PRO A 319 2.75 33.67 -16.68
C PRO A 319 2.23 34.60 -15.59
N THR A 320 1.23 34.17 -14.81
CA THR A 320 0.65 34.97 -13.72
C THR A 320 1.40 34.80 -12.40
N MET A 321 2.43 33.94 -12.36
CA MET A 321 3.35 33.74 -11.24
C MET A 321 4.31 34.94 -11.06
N THR A 322 3.74 36.11 -10.77
CA THR A 322 4.45 37.33 -10.39
C THR A 322 4.28 37.60 -8.88
N ALA A 323 4.95 38.63 -8.36
CA ALA A 323 4.89 39.02 -6.95
C ALA A 323 3.43 39.13 -6.46
N ARG A 324 3.04 38.20 -5.58
CA ARG A 324 1.68 38.13 -5.02
C ARG A 324 1.59 39.04 -3.79
N SER A 325 0.41 39.60 -3.56
CA SER A 325 0.15 40.32 -2.31
C SER A 325 0.09 39.35 -1.13
N ALA A 326 0.60 39.77 0.01
CA ALA A 326 0.51 39.02 1.25
C ALA A 326 -0.96 38.66 1.57
N VAL A 327 -1.15 37.45 2.09
CA VAL A 327 -2.45 36.95 2.54
C VAL A 327 -2.48 36.86 4.06
N ALA A 328 -3.66 37.06 4.65
CA ALA A 328 -3.82 36.91 6.09
C ALA A 328 -3.74 35.43 6.50
N VAL A 329 -2.94 35.14 7.52
CA VAL A 329 -2.87 33.82 8.14
C VAL A 329 -4.15 33.56 8.92
N LYS A 330 -4.88 32.49 8.58
CA LYS A 330 -6.04 32.01 9.34
C LYS A 330 -5.60 30.90 10.28
N ALA A 331 -5.22 31.27 11.50
CA ALA A 331 -4.84 30.30 12.54
C ALA A 331 -6.05 29.89 13.38
N VAL A 332 -6.19 28.60 13.65
CA VAL A 332 -7.15 28.08 14.64
C VAL A 332 -6.46 28.05 16.01
N SER A 333 -7.14 28.51 17.06
CA SER A 333 -6.60 28.44 18.42
C SER A 333 -6.86 27.07 19.04
N VAL A 334 -6.01 26.65 19.99
CA VAL A 334 -6.20 25.37 20.71
C VAL A 334 -7.57 25.30 21.41
N ALA A 335 -8.11 26.42 21.88
CA ALA A 335 -9.40 26.47 22.57
C ALA A 335 -10.59 26.20 21.62
N ASP A 336 -10.40 26.39 20.32
CA ASP A 336 -11.43 26.17 19.29
C ASP A 336 -11.36 24.77 18.67
N ILE A 337 -10.38 23.94 19.09
CA ILE A 337 -10.24 22.57 18.63
C ILE A 337 -11.09 21.65 19.50
N ASP A 338 -11.94 20.87 18.84
CA ASP A 338 -12.61 19.73 19.45
C ASP A 338 -11.59 18.60 19.67
N LEU A 339 -11.05 18.53 20.89
CA LEU A 339 -10.02 17.55 21.27
C LEU A 339 -10.54 16.11 21.23
N ASP A 340 -11.80 15.89 21.56
CA ASP A 340 -12.42 14.55 21.51
C ASP A 340 -12.57 14.09 20.05
N LEU A 341 -12.94 15.01 19.15
CA LEU A 341 -13.00 14.72 17.72
C LEU A 341 -11.60 14.41 17.14
N VAL A 342 -10.57 15.12 17.56
CA VAL A 342 -9.17 14.84 17.14
C VAL A 342 -8.74 13.46 17.65
N ALA A 343 -9.03 13.14 18.91
CA ALA A 343 -8.75 11.83 19.50
C ALA A 343 -9.48 10.69 18.75
N ALA A 344 -10.77 10.87 18.43
CA ALA A 344 -11.53 9.91 17.63
C ALA A 344 -10.94 9.72 16.22
N ARG A 345 -10.60 10.81 15.52
CA ARG A 345 -9.94 10.78 14.20
C ARG A 345 -8.61 10.03 14.22
N ALA A 346 -7.84 10.17 15.30
CA ALA A 346 -6.58 9.45 15.47
C ALA A 346 -6.79 7.93 15.51
N ILE A 347 -7.83 7.46 16.21
CA ILE A 347 -8.17 6.03 16.26
C ILE A 347 -8.69 5.53 14.91
N VAL A 348 -9.50 6.31 14.20
CA VAL A 348 -9.96 5.96 12.84
C VAL A 348 -8.78 5.78 11.87
N ASP A 349 -7.77 6.66 11.92
CA ASP A 349 -6.56 6.52 11.10
C ASP A 349 -5.70 5.31 11.53
N ALA A 350 -5.52 5.08 12.83
CA ALA A 350 -4.74 3.94 13.34
C ALA A 350 -5.37 2.59 13.01
N ASP A 351 -6.69 2.48 13.17
CA ASP A 351 -7.49 1.29 12.88
C ASP A 351 -7.55 0.99 11.37
N GLY A 352 -7.83 2.02 10.55
CA GLY A 352 -7.87 1.89 9.09
C GLY A 352 -6.53 1.48 8.46
N ARG A 353 -5.40 1.85 9.09
CA ARG A 353 -4.05 1.41 8.68
C ARG A 353 -3.67 0.02 9.18
N SER A 354 -4.49 -0.57 10.06
CA SER A 354 -4.19 -1.81 10.76
C SER A 354 -5.13 -2.97 10.42
N THR A 355 -5.89 -2.87 9.33
CA THR A 355 -6.75 -3.95 8.82
C THR A 355 -5.97 -5.23 8.52
N GLY A 356 -4.71 -5.12 8.08
CA GLY A 356 -3.80 -6.25 7.86
C GLY A 356 -3.37 -7.01 9.12
N THR A 357 -3.61 -6.45 10.31
CA THR A 357 -3.45 -7.12 11.61
C THR A 357 -4.78 -7.18 12.35
N GLY A 358 -5.88 -7.39 11.62
CA GLY A 358 -7.22 -7.55 12.20
C GLY A 358 -7.74 -6.31 12.94
N GLY A 359 -7.22 -5.12 12.68
CA GLY A 359 -7.55 -3.88 13.40
C GLY A 359 -6.71 -3.65 14.66
N ARG A 360 -5.70 -4.48 14.93
CA ARG A 360 -4.81 -4.32 16.08
C ARG A 360 -3.70 -3.31 15.78
N PHE A 361 -3.55 -2.31 16.63
CA PHE A 361 -2.57 -1.23 16.47
C PHE A 361 -1.85 -0.91 17.78
N SER A 362 -0.75 -0.16 17.65
CA SER A 362 0.15 0.21 18.73
C SER A 362 -0.05 1.66 19.17
N VAL A 363 0.57 2.05 20.28
CA VAL A 363 0.55 3.45 20.73
C VAL A 363 1.27 4.35 19.72
N PHE A 364 2.27 3.84 19.01
CA PHE A 364 2.90 4.56 17.89
C PHE A 364 1.92 4.87 16.76
N ASP A 365 1.03 3.94 16.43
CA ASP A 365 0.01 4.16 15.40
C ASP A 365 -0.99 5.24 15.83
N VAL A 366 -1.42 5.22 17.11
CA VAL A 366 -2.29 6.26 17.70
C VAL A 366 -1.59 7.63 17.67
N ARG A 367 -0.32 7.71 18.09
CA ARG A 367 0.48 8.95 18.04
C ARG A 367 0.58 9.49 16.62
N ALA A 368 0.86 8.63 15.64
CA ALA A 368 0.90 9.03 14.24
C ALA A 368 -0.47 9.55 13.75
N GLY A 369 -1.57 8.92 14.20
CA GLY A 369 -2.93 9.38 13.94
C GLY A 369 -3.23 10.75 14.55
N VAL A 370 -2.83 10.99 15.81
CA VAL A 370 -2.98 12.29 16.50
C VAL A 370 -2.22 13.38 15.75
N LEU A 371 -0.96 13.13 15.37
CA LEU A 371 -0.14 14.07 14.61
C LEU A 371 -0.81 14.46 13.28
N ARG A 372 -1.34 13.49 12.52
CA ARG A 372 -2.07 13.75 11.26
C ARG A 372 -3.39 14.49 11.49
N ALA A 373 -4.15 14.10 12.50
CA ALA A 373 -5.42 14.74 12.82
C ALA A 373 -5.23 16.20 13.25
N LEU A 374 -4.20 16.48 14.07
CA LEU A 374 -3.81 17.84 14.44
C LEU A 374 -3.34 18.66 13.23
N ALA A 375 -2.53 18.08 12.34
CA ALA A 375 -2.05 18.74 11.13
C ALA A 375 -3.22 19.22 10.23
N ALA A 376 -4.37 18.54 10.28
CA ALA A 376 -5.57 18.89 9.53
C ALA A 376 -6.47 19.95 10.21
N THR A 377 -6.16 20.40 11.43
CA THR A 377 -7.00 21.37 12.18
C THR A 377 -6.82 22.82 11.73
N GLY A 378 -5.70 23.16 11.09
CA GLY A 378 -5.31 24.55 10.83
C GLY A 378 -4.71 25.27 12.05
N LEU A 379 -4.31 24.51 13.09
CA LEU A 379 -3.57 25.03 14.24
C LEU A 379 -2.20 25.57 13.80
N ILE A 380 -1.84 26.76 14.28
CA ILE A 380 -0.50 27.33 14.08
C ILE A 380 0.02 27.73 15.45
N THR A 381 1.05 27.04 15.94
CA THR A 381 1.60 27.29 17.28
C THR A 381 3.02 26.76 17.43
N GLU A 382 3.73 27.30 18.42
CA GLU A 382 5.05 26.84 18.85
C GLU A 382 5.10 25.35 19.21
N ARG A 383 6.23 24.72 18.92
CA ARG A 383 6.39 23.25 19.05
C ARG A 383 6.22 22.73 20.47
N ALA A 384 6.72 23.47 21.47
CA ALA A 384 6.60 23.04 22.87
C ALA A 384 5.14 22.88 23.32
N ARG A 385 4.23 23.70 22.79
CA ARG A 385 2.79 23.59 23.07
C ARG A 385 2.15 22.42 22.32
N LEU A 386 2.61 22.14 21.09
CA LEU A 386 2.16 20.96 20.33
C LEU A 386 2.54 19.66 21.03
N ASP A 387 3.74 19.55 21.58
CA ASP A 387 4.19 18.31 22.22
C ASP A 387 3.32 17.94 23.43
N LEU A 388 3.00 18.92 24.29
CA LEU A 388 2.08 18.71 25.41
C LEU A 388 0.68 18.28 24.95
N LEU A 389 0.18 18.92 23.88
CA LEU A 389 -1.13 18.62 23.31
C LEU A 389 -1.17 17.23 22.67
N VAL A 390 -0.10 16.82 21.97
CA VAL A 390 0.01 15.49 21.36
C VAL A 390 -0.03 14.42 22.44
N THR A 391 0.71 14.59 23.55
CA THR A 391 0.68 13.64 24.67
C THR A 391 -0.73 13.51 25.25
N ASP A 392 -1.39 14.63 25.59
CA ASP A 392 -2.76 14.61 26.13
C ASP A 392 -3.76 13.91 25.17
N LEU A 393 -3.66 14.19 23.87
CA LEU A 393 -4.54 13.59 22.87
C LEU A 393 -4.29 12.11 22.65
N VAL A 394 -3.05 11.64 22.76
CA VAL A 394 -2.76 10.19 22.70
C VAL A 394 -3.41 9.49 23.88
N ASP A 395 -3.22 10.01 25.09
CA ASP A 395 -3.79 9.42 26.32
C ASP A 395 -5.32 9.43 26.26
N ARG A 396 -5.92 10.54 25.85
CA ARG A 396 -7.37 10.69 25.63
C ARG A 396 -7.90 9.69 24.59
N ALA A 397 -7.21 9.56 23.45
CA ALA A 397 -7.63 8.64 22.37
C ALA A 397 -7.60 7.17 22.82
N VAL A 398 -6.52 6.77 23.51
CA VAL A 398 -6.40 5.40 24.05
C VAL A 398 -7.50 5.14 25.07
N ALA A 399 -7.71 6.05 26.03
CA ALA A 399 -8.68 5.85 27.09
C ALA A 399 -10.15 5.82 26.60
N ALA A 400 -10.52 6.68 25.65
CA ALA A 400 -11.92 6.86 25.26
C ALA A 400 -12.39 5.95 24.11
N HIS A 401 -11.48 5.48 23.27
CA HIS A 401 -11.85 4.89 21.96
C HIS A 401 -11.18 3.54 21.66
N THR A 402 -10.48 2.94 22.63
CA THR A 402 -9.80 1.66 22.43
C THR A 402 -10.15 0.62 23.48
N VAL A 403 -9.89 -0.64 23.15
CA VAL A 403 -9.88 -1.80 24.05
C VAL A 403 -8.45 -2.32 24.14
N HIS A 404 -7.96 -2.51 25.37
CA HIS A 404 -6.65 -3.11 25.64
C HIS A 404 -6.73 -4.64 25.50
N LEU A 405 -5.79 -5.20 24.74
CA LEU A 405 -5.67 -6.65 24.55
C LEU A 405 -4.72 -7.32 25.54
N LEU A 406 -3.95 -6.55 26.28
CA LEU A 406 -2.93 -7.00 27.20
C LEU A 406 -3.19 -6.39 28.57
N GLU A 407 -2.93 -7.16 29.62
CA GLU A 407 -3.14 -6.75 31.02
C GLU A 407 -1.81 -6.35 31.69
N GLU A 408 -0.69 -6.54 31.00
CA GLU A 408 0.66 -6.26 31.49
C GLU A 408 0.93 -4.74 31.60
N ASP A 409 1.47 -4.28 32.73
CA ASP A 409 1.68 -2.85 33.01
C ASP A 409 2.79 -2.19 32.16
N ASN A 410 3.72 -2.96 31.57
CA ASN A 410 4.89 -2.44 30.84
C ASN A 410 4.99 -3.01 29.42
N VAL A 411 3.94 -2.82 28.63
CA VAL A 411 3.94 -3.19 27.21
C VAL A 411 4.66 -2.10 26.39
N PRO A 412 5.66 -2.45 25.56
CA PRO A 412 6.32 -1.48 24.69
C PRO A 412 5.35 -0.77 23.73
N ASN A 413 5.53 0.54 23.51
CA ASN A 413 4.65 1.36 22.66
C ASN A 413 4.54 0.90 21.20
N HIS A 414 5.49 0.09 20.71
CA HIS A 414 5.49 -0.48 19.36
C HIS A 414 4.71 -1.80 19.26
N VAL A 415 4.35 -2.43 20.39
CA VAL A 415 3.55 -3.64 20.41
C VAL A 415 2.11 -3.25 20.12
N LYS A 416 1.52 -3.92 19.13
CA LYS A 416 0.12 -3.66 18.77
C LYS A 416 -0.80 -4.30 19.81
N GLN A 417 -1.17 -3.53 20.82
CA GLN A 417 -1.94 -4.00 21.99
C GLN A 417 -3.36 -3.40 22.09
N LEU A 418 -3.71 -2.53 21.14
CA LEU A 418 -4.97 -1.80 21.14
C LEU A 418 -5.81 -2.22 19.95
N VAL A 419 -7.13 -2.18 20.11
CA VAL A 419 -8.12 -2.29 19.03
C VAL A 419 -9.15 -1.20 19.22
N ALA A 420 -9.67 -0.61 18.14
CA ALA A 420 -10.73 0.38 18.24
C ALA A 420 -12.00 -0.24 18.85
N THR A 421 -12.69 0.49 19.74
CA THR A 421 -13.89 -0.03 20.41
C THR A 421 -14.94 -0.51 19.40
N GLN A 422 -15.15 0.23 18.31
CA GLN A 422 -16.11 -0.15 17.26
C GLN A 422 -15.73 -1.47 16.57
N THR A 423 -14.45 -1.64 16.22
CA THR A 423 -13.93 -2.89 15.62
C THR A 423 -14.12 -4.07 16.57
N ALA A 424 -13.85 -3.89 17.87
CA ALA A 424 -14.06 -4.94 18.88
C ALA A 424 -15.53 -5.31 19.02
N LEU A 425 -16.44 -4.32 19.03
CA LEU A 425 -17.89 -4.55 19.04
C LEU A 425 -18.36 -5.29 17.80
N ALA A 426 -17.89 -4.89 16.61
CA ALA A 426 -18.27 -5.53 15.34
C ALA A 426 -17.82 -7.00 15.27
N LYS A 427 -16.59 -7.31 15.72
CA LYS A 427 -16.09 -8.69 15.84
C LYS A 427 -16.95 -9.54 16.76
N ASN A 428 -17.22 -9.03 17.97
CA ASN A 428 -18.03 -9.75 18.96
C ASN A 428 -19.48 -9.94 18.49
N ALA A 429 -20.07 -8.91 17.87
CA ALA A 429 -21.42 -8.99 17.31
C ALA A 429 -21.52 -10.10 16.26
N LEU A 430 -20.57 -10.16 15.33
CA LEU A 430 -20.58 -11.16 14.26
C LEU A 430 -20.38 -12.57 14.81
N ALA A 431 -19.42 -12.74 15.71
CA ALA A 431 -19.17 -14.02 16.37
C ALA A 431 -20.41 -14.52 17.11
N ASN A 432 -21.08 -13.66 17.88
CA ASN A 432 -22.30 -14.01 18.62
C ASN A 432 -23.47 -14.33 17.68
N GLN A 433 -23.67 -13.54 16.63
CA GLN A 433 -24.71 -13.82 15.63
C GLN A 433 -24.50 -15.18 14.96
N LEU A 434 -23.25 -15.51 14.58
CA LEU A 434 -22.91 -16.76 13.92
C LEU A 434 -22.91 -17.99 14.84
N GLN A 435 -22.88 -17.83 16.16
CA GLN A 435 -23.14 -18.94 17.08
C GLN A 435 -24.63 -19.32 17.11
N LEU A 436 -25.52 -18.35 16.88
CA LEU A 436 -26.98 -18.54 16.99
C LEU A 436 -27.66 -18.76 15.63
N PHE A 437 -27.04 -18.30 14.54
CA PHE A 437 -27.61 -18.37 13.20
C PHE A 437 -27.71 -19.80 12.65
N PRO A 438 -26.71 -20.68 12.73
CA PRO A 438 -26.71 -21.97 12.03
C PRO A 438 -27.82 -22.92 12.53
N VAL A 439 -28.59 -23.45 11.57
CA VAL A 439 -29.62 -24.47 11.76
C VAL A 439 -29.33 -25.60 10.77
N PRO A 440 -29.10 -26.83 11.26
CA PRO A 440 -28.88 -27.99 10.40
C PRO A 440 -30.07 -28.27 9.49
N GLY A 441 -29.77 -28.72 8.27
CA GLY A 441 -30.76 -29.19 7.32
C GLY A 441 -30.22 -30.33 6.47
N GLU A 442 -30.96 -30.69 5.43
CA GLU A 442 -30.64 -31.78 4.52
C GLU A 442 -29.90 -31.26 3.28
N ARG A 443 -28.90 -32.04 2.84
CA ARG A 443 -28.22 -31.84 1.56
C ARG A 443 -29.05 -32.46 0.44
N LEU A 444 -29.04 -31.84 -0.75
CA LEU A 444 -29.64 -32.47 -1.92
C LEU A 444 -28.85 -33.73 -2.33
N PRO A 445 -29.50 -34.88 -2.57
CA PRO A 445 -28.83 -36.12 -2.97
C PRO A 445 -27.95 -35.96 -4.21
N THR A 446 -26.81 -36.66 -4.22
CA THR A 446 -25.79 -36.58 -5.29
C THR A 446 -26.36 -36.94 -6.65
N ASP A 447 -27.17 -38.00 -6.73
CA ASP A 447 -27.84 -38.47 -7.95
C ASP A 447 -28.80 -37.43 -8.52
N ALA A 448 -29.53 -36.72 -7.65
CA ALA A 448 -30.38 -35.61 -8.07
C ALA A 448 -29.57 -34.44 -8.64
N VAL A 449 -28.43 -34.10 -8.02
CA VAL A 449 -27.53 -33.03 -8.52
C VAL A 449 -26.95 -33.41 -9.89
N GLU A 450 -26.50 -34.65 -10.07
CA GLU A 450 -25.96 -35.16 -11.34
C GLU A 450 -27.00 -35.12 -12.46
N GLN A 451 -28.24 -35.53 -12.16
CA GLN A 451 -29.34 -35.44 -13.14
C GLN A 451 -29.64 -34.01 -13.56
N ILE A 452 -29.65 -33.07 -12.61
CA ILE A 452 -29.86 -31.64 -12.90
C ILE A 452 -28.68 -31.10 -13.72
N ALA A 453 -27.45 -31.46 -13.38
CA ALA A 453 -26.27 -31.06 -14.11
C ALA A 453 -26.30 -31.49 -15.58
N ALA A 454 -26.68 -32.75 -15.83
CA ALA A 454 -26.80 -33.29 -17.18
C ALA A 454 -27.84 -32.55 -18.04
N ILE A 455 -28.83 -31.91 -17.42
CA ILE A 455 -29.85 -31.08 -18.09
C ILE A 455 -29.35 -29.65 -18.32
N VAL A 456 -28.70 -29.05 -17.31
CA VAL A 456 -28.28 -27.64 -17.32
C VAL A 456 -27.07 -27.41 -18.24
N ASP A 457 -26.11 -28.32 -18.25
CA ASP A 457 -24.91 -28.24 -19.07
C ASP A 457 -24.51 -29.64 -19.59
N PRO A 458 -25.23 -30.18 -20.59
CA PRO A 458 -25.07 -31.56 -21.08
C PRO A 458 -23.66 -31.90 -21.58
N GLY A 459 -22.86 -30.88 -21.91
CA GLY A 459 -21.49 -31.03 -22.41
C GLY A 459 -20.41 -31.05 -21.32
N ARG A 460 -20.79 -30.92 -20.04
CA ARG A 460 -19.84 -30.72 -18.95
C ARG A 460 -20.13 -31.63 -17.76
N VAL A 461 -19.15 -32.47 -17.42
CA VAL A 461 -19.19 -33.32 -16.23
C VAL A 461 -18.64 -32.54 -15.04
N LEU A 462 -19.39 -32.51 -13.94
CA LEU A 462 -18.93 -31.91 -12.68
C LEU A 462 -18.07 -32.91 -11.92
N ASP A 463 -17.03 -32.41 -11.26
CA ASP A 463 -16.27 -33.22 -10.31
C ASP A 463 -17.02 -33.41 -8.97
N SER A 464 -16.51 -34.30 -8.13
CA SER A 464 -17.13 -34.64 -6.84
C SER A 464 -17.28 -33.44 -5.89
N GLY A 465 -16.33 -32.49 -5.94
CA GLY A 465 -16.37 -31.27 -5.15
C GLY A 465 -17.48 -30.34 -5.64
N GLN A 466 -17.60 -30.16 -6.94
CA GLN A 466 -18.64 -29.34 -7.56
C GLN A 466 -20.04 -29.92 -7.31
N ILE A 467 -20.22 -31.24 -7.40
CA ILE A 467 -21.47 -31.91 -7.05
C ILE A 467 -21.81 -31.73 -5.57
N GLY A 468 -20.81 -31.89 -4.69
CA GLY A 468 -20.91 -31.61 -3.26
C GLY A 468 -21.37 -30.19 -2.96
N GLY A 469 -20.69 -29.21 -3.58
CA GLY A 469 -20.97 -27.78 -3.44
C GLY A 469 -22.39 -27.44 -3.89
N ALA A 470 -22.80 -27.91 -5.07
CA ALA A 470 -24.16 -27.68 -5.56
C ALA A 470 -25.20 -28.30 -4.62
N GLY A 471 -24.95 -29.50 -4.08
CA GLY A 471 -25.85 -30.18 -3.17
C GLY A 471 -26.06 -29.45 -1.84
N ILE A 472 -25.00 -28.88 -1.24
CA ILE A 472 -25.13 -28.11 0.02
C ILE A 472 -25.73 -26.72 -0.22
N ILE A 473 -25.49 -26.10 -1.38
CA ILE A 473 -26.10 -24.82 -1.75
C ILE A 473 -27.59 -24.99 -2.02
N ALA A 474 -27.99 -26.08 -2.67
CA ALA A 474 -29.40 -26.40 -2.92
C ALA A 474 -30.12 -27.03 -1.72
N GLY A 475 -29.39 -27.42 -0.66
CA GLY A 475 -29.94 -28.03 0.56
C GLY A 475 -30.73 -27.05 1.46
N THR A 476 -31.13 -27.50 2.64
CA THR A 476 -31.96 -26.71 3.58
C THR A 476 -31.20 -26.14 4.78
N SER A 477 -29.93 -26.50 4.99
CA SER A 477 -29.07 -25.80 5.96
C SER A 477 -29.02 -24.31 5.64
N ASN A 478 -29.12 -23.47 6.67
CA ASN A 478 -29.16 -22.02 6.50
C ASN A 478 -27.77 -21.36 6.47
N LEU A 479 -26.70 -22.06 6.83
CA LEU A 479 -25.33 -21.61 6.64
C LEU A 479 -24.45 -22.75 6.11
N VAL A 480 -23.90 -22.54 4.92
CA VAL A 480 -22.95 -23.45 4.28
C VAL A 480 -21.80 -22.68 3.66
N THR A 481 -20.64 -23.32 3.51
CA THR A 481 -19.47 -22.71 2.87
C THR A 481 -18.95 -23.60 1.75
N VAL A 482 -18.63 -22.98 0.60
CA VAL A 482 -17.85 -23.62 -0.48
C VAL A 482 -16.55 -22.86 -0.66
N ILE A 483 -15.44 -23.54 -0.43
CA ILE A 483 -14.09 -23.00 -0.63
C ILE A 483 -13.63 -23.49 -1.99
N GLY A 484 -13.13 -22.62 -2.86
CA GLY A 484 -12.62 -23.07 -4.15
C GLY A 484 -11.46 -22.24 -4.62
N ALA A 485 -10.33 -22.89 -4.88
CA ALA A 485 -9.15 -22.28 -5.50
C ALA A 485 -9.51 -21.60 -6.83
N ALA A 486 -8.64 -20.70 -7.30
CA ALA A 486 -8.82 -20.06 -8.59
C ALA A 486 -8.91 -21.10 -9.72
N GLY A 487 -9.95 -21.03 -10.56
CA GLY A 487 -10.11 -21.95 -11.69
C GLY A 487 -10.80 -23.28 -11.40
N THR A 488 -11.32 -23.50 -10.19
CA THR A 488 -12.03 -24.75 -9.79
C THR A 488 -13.46 -24.89 -10.30
N GLY A 489 -13.95 -23.95 -11.12
CA GLY A 489 -15.28 -24.03 -11.72
C GLY A 489 -16.45 -23.67 -10.78
N LYS A 490 -16.22 -22.79 -9.78
CA LYS A 490 -17.25 -22.27 -8.86
C LYS A 490 -18.54 -21.85 -9.59
N THR A 491 -18.44 -21.10 -10.68
CA THR A 491 -19.62 -20.62 -11.41
C THR A 491 -20.41 -21.75 -12.08
N THR A 492 -19.74 -22.80 -12.57
CA THR A 492 -20.40 -24.00 -13.10
C THR A 492 -21.23 -24.70 -12.02
N MET A 493 -20.65 -24.85 -10.83
CA MET A 493 -21.35 -25.41 -9.66
C MET A 493 -22.57 -24.55 -9.28
N LEU A 494 -22.42 -23.22 -9.26
CA LEU A 494 -23.53 -22.31 -8.95
C LEU A 494 -24.68 -22.39 -9.96
N LYS A 495 -24.41 -22.64 -11.25
CA LYS A 495 -25.46 -22.84 -12.27
C LYS A 495 -26.37 -24.01 -11.91
N VAL A 496 -25.78 -25.14 -11.50
CA VAL A 496 -26.53 -26.34 -11.10
C VAL A 496 -27.27 -26.12 -9.81
N ALA A 497 -26.65 -25.48 -8.81
CA ALA A 497 -27.31 -25.11 -7.57
C ALA A 497 -28.52 -24.19 -7.80
N ALA A 498 -28.42 -23.21 -8.72
CA ALA A 498 -29.51 -22.31 -9.08
C ALA A 498 -30.67 -23.07 -9.72
N ALA A 499 -30.39 -23.98 -10.65
CA ALA A 499 -31.41 -24.84 -11.26
C ALA A 499 -32.10 -25.73 -10.23
N ALA A 500 -31.33 -26.34 -9.33
CA ALA A 500 -31.86 -27.18 -8.26
C ALA A 500 -32.79 -26.40 -7.30
N LEU A 501 -32.42 -25.18 -6.92
CA LEU A 501 -33.27 -24.32 -6.09
C LEU A 501 -34.57 -23.94 -6.82
N ARG A 502 -34.52 -23.63 -8.12
CA ARG A 502 -35.73 -23.34 -8.92
C ARG A 502 -36.70 -24.53 -8.96
N ILE A 503 -36.19 -25.75 -9.11
CA ILE A 503 -37.00 -26.98 -9.07
C ILE A 503 -37.71 -27.13 -7.70
N GLN A 504 -37.06 -26.68 -6.63
CA GLN A 504 -37.61 -26.66 -5.27
C GLN A 504 -38.51 -25.43 -4.99
N ASN A 505 -38.82 -24.59 -5.99
CA ASN A 505 -39.53 -23.31 -5.81
C ASN A 505 -38.85 -22.32 -4.85
N ARG A 506 -37.52 -22.37 -4.76
CA ARG A 506 -36.69 -21.46 -3.95
C ARG A 506 -35.84 -20.60 -4.87
N ARG A 507 -35.54 -19.36 -4.46
CA ARG A 507 -34.72 -18.45 -5.27
C ARG A 507 -33.27 -18.44 -4.81
N MET A 508 -32.36 -18.31 -5.77
CA MET A 508 -30.98 -17.95 -5.53
C MET A 508 -30.83 -16.45 -5.75
N VAL A 509 -30.26 -15.75 -4.77
CA VAL A 509 -29.85 -14.34 -4.87
C VAL A 509 -28.35 -14.28 -4.75
N VAL A 510 -27.67 -13.96 -5.83
CA VAL A 510 -26.21 -13.86 -5.87
C VAL A 510 -25.80 -12.45 -5.46
N VAL A 511 -24.94 -12.37 -4.45
CA VAL A 511 -24.30 -11.13 -4.04
C VAL A 511 -22.79 -11.28 -4.09
N ALA A 512 -22.09 -10.19 -4.40
CA ALA A 512 -20.65 -10.15 -4.31
C ALA A 512 -20.19 -8.79 -3.75
N PRO A 513 -18.97 -8.69 -3.19
CA PRO A 513 -18.41 -7.42 -2.71
C PRO A 513 -18.30 -6.34 -3.80
N THR A 514 -18.11 -6.76 -5.06
CA THR A 514 -18.11 -5.85 -6.22
C THR A 514 -19.33 -6.08 -7.11
N LYS A 515 -19.84 -5.01 -7.72
CA LYS A 515 -20.98 -5.11 -8.64
C LYS A 515 -20.63 -5.95 -9.88
N LYS A 516 -19.43 -5.76 -10.43
CA LYS A 516 -18.91 -6.54 -11.57
C LYS A 516 -18.94 -8.05 -11.32
N ALA A 517 -18.42 -8.51 -10.18
CA ALA A 517 -18.41 -9.93 -9.83
C ALA A 517 -19.85 -10.48 -9.72
N ALA A 518 -20.74 -9.73 -9.06
CA ALA A 518 -22.15 -10.13 -8.95
C ALA A 518 -22.83 -10.21 -10.32
N THR A 519 -22.64 -9.21 -11.19
CA THR A 519 -23.22 -9.17 -12.54
C THR A 519 -22.78 -10.38 -13.38
N VAL A 520 -21.49 -10.72 -13.35
CA VAL A 520 -20.93 -11.90 -14.05
C VAL A 520 -21.54 -13.19 -13.51
N ALA A 521 -21.50 -13.41 -12.19
CA ALA A 521 -22.06 -14.61 -11.57
C ALA A 521 -23.59 -14.73 -11.76
N GLY A 522 -24.32 -13.61 -11.72
CA GLY A 522 -25.75 -13.55 -12.00
C GLY A 522 -26.10 -13.93 -13.43
N ALA A 523 -25.39 -13.35 -14.41
CA ALA A 523 -25.58 -13.66 -15.82
C ALA A 523 -25.29 -15.14 -16.13
N GLU A 524 -24.22 -15.69 -15.53
CA GLU A 524 -23.89 -17.10 -15.71
C GLU A 524 -24.91 -18.04 -15.06
N THR A 525 -25.42 -17.71 -13.87
CA THR A 525 -26.35 -18.58 -13.14
C THR A 525 -27.82 -18.38 -13.55
N GLY A 526 -28.15 -17.29 -14.24
CA GLY A 526 -29.52 -16.87 -14.51
C GLY A 526 -30.29 -16.47 -13.25
N SER A 527 -29.58 -15.92 -12.25
CA SER A 527 -30.15 -15.58 -10.94
C SER A 527 -30.17 -14.08 -10.72
N ASP A 528 -30.99 -13.63 -9.76
CA ASP A 528 -30.95 -12.24 -9.31
C ASP A 528 -29.56 -11.92 -8.74
N ALA A 529 -28.94 -10.86 -9.24
CA ALA A 529 -27.62 -10.44 -8.83
C ALA A 529 -27.54 -8.96 -8.46
N SER A 530 -26.76 -8.66 -7.43
CA SER A 530 -26.42 -7.30 -7.02
C SER A 530 -25.13 -7.29 -6.19
N SER A 531 -24.52 -6.14 -5.98
CA SER A 531 -23.49 -6.08 -4.93
C SER A 531 -24.14 -6.31 -3.56
N LEU A 532 -23.38 -6.85 -2.60
CA LEU A 532 -23.89 -7.04 -1.23
C LEU A 532 -24.42 -5.71 -0.66
N HIS A 533 -23.66 -4.63 -0.83
CA HIS A 533 -24.06 -3.29 -0.40
C HIS A 533 -25.39 -2.84 -1.04
N GLN A 534 -25.65 -3.18 -2.30
CA GLN A 534 -26.92 -2.85 -2.95
C GLN A 534 -28.08 -3.65 -2.36
N LEU A 535 -27.89 -4.93 -2.05
CA LEU A 535 -28.88 -5.73 -1.32
C LEU A 535 -29.16 -5.10 0.06
N LEU A 536 -28.12 -4.86 0.86
CA LEU A 536 -28.27 -4.28 2.20
C LEU A 536 -28.95 -2.90 2.16
N HIS A 537 -28.58 -2.04 1.20
CA HIS A 537 -29.21 -0.74 0.99
C HIS A 537 -30.71 -0.85 0.70
N ALA A 538 -31.11 -1.83 -0.11
CA ALA A 538 -32.51 -2.10 -0.41
C ALA A 538 -33.32 -2.51 0.84
N TYR A 539 -32.66 -3.11 1.84
CA TYR A 539 -33.24 -3.46 3.15
C TYR A 539 -33.05 -2.39 4.24
N GLY A 540 -32.74 -1.15 3.83
CA GLY A 540 -32.70 0.01 4.70
C GLY A 540 -31.33 0.30 5.33
N TRP A 541 -30.33 -0.57 5.13
CA TRP A 541 -28.99 -0.32 5.68
C TRP A 541 -28.33 0.90 5.05
N ARG A 542 -27.68 1.72 5.87
CA ARG A 542 -26.89 2.89 5.50
C ARG A 542 -25.59 2.86 6.26
N TRP A 543 -24.50 3.21 5.58
CA TRP A 543 -23.17 3.27 6.16
C TRP A 543 -22.59 4.63 5.78
N LEU A 544 -22.49 5.51 6.77
CA LEU A 544 -22.08 6.90 6.57
C LEU A 544 -20.92 7.24 7.48
N PRO A 545 -19.92 8.01 7.01
CA PRO A 545 -18.89 8.51 7.89
C PRO A 545 -19.50 9.50 8.89
N ASP A 546 -19.14 9.36 10.15
CA ASP A 546 -19.39 10.40 11.15
C ASP A 546 -18.34 11.53 11.07
N ALA A 547 -18.38 12.48 12.01
CA ALA A 547 -17.45 13.61 12.03
C ALA A 547 -15.98 13.18 12.17
N SER A 548 -15.72 12.02 12.79
CA SER A 548 -14.39 11.45 12.96
C SER A 548 -13.90 10.70 11.71
N GLY A 549 -14.81 10.42 10.76
CA GLY A 549 -14.56 9.60 9.58
C GLY A 549 -14.80 8.12 9.81
N SER A 550 -15.21 7.70 11.01
CA SER A 550 -15.62 6.32 11.27
C SER A 550 -16.91 6.01 10.52
N THR A 551 -16.98 4.83 9.88
CA THR A 551 -18.16 4.42 9.13
C THR A 551 -19.20 3.86 10.10
N GLN A 552 -20.31 4.58 10.28
CA GLN A 552 -21.41 4.12 11.12
C GLN A 552 -22.46 3.41 10.29
N TRP A 553 -22.72 2.15 10.63
CA TRP A 553 -23.80 1.34 10.06
C TRP A 553 -25.09 1.55 10.84
N SER A 554 -26.14 1.91 10.13
CA SER A 554 -27.50 2.09 10.66
C SER A 554 -28.51 1.48 9.71
N ARG A 555 -29.73 1.24 10.19
CA ARG A 555 -30.80 0.69 9.35
C ARG A 555 -32.05 1.52 9.50
N LEU A 556 -32.57 1.97 8.37
CA LEU A 556 -33.82 2.71 8.28
C LEU A 556 -35.01 1.78 8.45
N THR A 557 -36.00 2.22 9.22
CA THR A 557 -37.34 1.61 9.24
C THR A 557 -38.22 2.21 8.15
N ILE A 558 -39.26 1.49 7.72
CA ILE A 558 -40.16 1.98 6.67
C ILE A 558 -40.82 3.28 7.14
N GLY A 559 -40.71 4.33 6.32
CA GLY A 559 -41.18 5.68 6.61
C GLY A 559 -40.11 6.64 7.12
N GLU A 560 -38.96 6.14 7.63
CA GLU A 560 -37.86 7.00 8.02
C GLU A 560 -37.22 7.70 6.82
N VAL A 561 -36.82 8.95 7.02
CA VAL A 561 -36.20 9.76 5.97
C VAL A 561 -34.74 9.37 5.80
N ASP A 562 -34.40 8.94 4.60
CA ASP A 562 -33.03 8.65 4.22
C ASP A 562 -32.17 9.95 4.30
N PRO A 563 -31.07 9.95 5.07
CA PRO A 563 -30.24 11.13 5.26
C PRO A 563 -29.58 11.64 3.97
N ILE A 564 -29.35 10.76 2.99
CA ILE A 564 -28.71 11.09 1.71
C ILE A 564 -29.77 11.53 0.71
N SER A 565 -30.76 10.67 0.45
CA SER A 565 -31.75 10.93 -0.62
C SER A 565 -32.85 11.91 -0.21
N ARG A 566 -32.98 12.19 1.10
CA ARG A 566 -34.03 13.04 1.71
C ARG A 566 -35.45 12.56 1.38
N ARG A 567 -35.60 11.27 1.08
CA ARG A 567 -36.88 10.61 0.78
C ARG A 567 -37.20 9.58 1.85
N PRO A 568 -38.48 9.32 2.16
CA PRO A 568 -38.85 8.23 3.05
C PRO A 568 -38.44 6.89 2.44
N TYR A 569 -37.87 6.03 3.27
CA TYR A 569 -37.57 4.66 2.89
C TYR A 569 -38.86 3.83 2.81
N MET A 570 -39.14 3.22 1.66
CA MET A 570 -40.41 2.56 1.39
C MET A 570 -40.34 1.02 1.53
N GLY A 571 -39.22 0.48 2.00
CA GLY A 571 -38.94 -0.95 1.93
C GLY A 571 -38.16 -1.34 0.67
N PRO A 572 -37.90 -2.64 0.46
CA PRO A 572 -37.19 -3.11 -0.73
C PRO A 572 -38.03 -2.92 -2.00
N ASP A 573 -37.45 -2.27 -3.02
CA ASP A 573 -38.11 -1.98 -4.31
C ASP A 573 -38.28 -3.23 -5.22
N LYS A 574 -37.57 -4.32 -4.91
CA LYS A 574 -37.63 -5.61 -5.63
C LYS A 574 -38.39 -6.64 -4.82
N GLU A 575 -38.73 -7.79 -5.42
CA GLU A 575 -39.36 -8.90 -4.70
C GLU A 575 -38.57 -9.24 -3.42
N ALA A 576 -39.21 -9.03 -2.26
CA ALA A 576 -38.61 -9.29 -0.96
C ALA A 576 -38.13 -10.75 -0.84
N LEU A 577 -37.06 -10.94 -0.08
CA LEU A 577 -36.50 -12.24 0.28
C LEU A 577 -37.57 -13.02 1.05
N ARG A 578 -37.72 -14.29 0.71
CA ARG A 578 -38.69 -15.20 1.31
C ARG A 578 -37.95 -16.22 2.16
N ALA A 579 -38.66 -16.79 3.12
CA ALA A 579 -38.14 -17.92 3.89
C ALA A 579 -37.70 -19.04 2.95
N GLY A 580 -36.47 -19.54 3.15
CA GLY A 580 -35.88 -20.58 2.30
C GLY A 580 -35.13 -20.08 1.07
N ASP A 581 -35.22 -18.80 0.69
CA ASP A 581 -34.34 -18.24 -0.35
C ASP A 581 -32.86 -18.41 0.04
N ARG A 582 -31.97 -18.55 -0.94
CA ARG A 582 -30.53 -18.73 -0.73
C ARG A 582 -29.76 -17.50 -1.20
N ILE A 583 -29.16 -16.78 -0.27
CA ILE A 583 -28.20 -15.72 -0.56
C ILE A 583 -26.83 -16.37 -0.76
N VAL A 584 -26.32 -16.34 -1.98
CA VAL A 584 -24.98 -16.81 -2.31
C VAL A 584 -24.04 -15.61 -2.31
N VAL A 585 -23.09 -15.59 -1.38
CA VAL A 585 -22.03 -14.59 -1.35
C VAL A 585 -20.85 -15.12 -2.17
N ASP A 586 -20.73 -14.69 -3.41
CA ASP A 586 -19.57 -14.99 -4.25
C ASP A 586 -18.40 -14.05 -3.90
N GLU A 587 -17.18 -14.56 -4.04
CA GLU A 587 -15.96 -13.90 -3.55
C GLU A 587 -16.04 -13.52 -2.05
N ALA A 588 -16.63 -14.39 -1.23
CA ALA A 588 -16.84 -14.18 0.21
C ALA A 588 -15.54 -13.91 0.99
N GLY A 589 -14.37 -14.28 0.45
CA GLY A 589 -13.06 -13.92 1.03
C GLY A 589 -12.82 -12.41 1.14
N MET A 590 -13.50 -11.59 0.33
CA MET A 590 -13.44 -10.12 0.37
C MET A 590 -14.56 -9.49 1.21
N LEU A 591 -15.28 -10.27 2.02
CA LEU A 591 -16.33 -9.76 2.90
C LEU A 591 -15.71 -9.17 4.18
N ASP A 592 -16.01 -7.90 4.48
CA ASP A 592 -15.66 -7.27 5.75
C ASP A 592 -16.65 -7.63 6.88
N ILE A 593 -16.22 -7.42 8.13
CA ILE A 593 -16.99 -7.79 9.33
C ILE A 593 -18.33 -7.03 9.42
N ASP A 594 -18.37 -5.74 9.07
CA ASP A 594 -19.59 -4.94 9.21
C ASP A 594 -20.67 -5.34 8.20
N ALA A 595 -20.28 -5.52 6.94
CA ALA A 595 -21.18 -6.01 5.90
C ALA A 595 -21.68 -7.44 6.21
N ALA A 596 -20.83 -8.27 6.83
CA ALA A 596 -21.23 -9.59 7.31
C ALA A 596 -22.24 -9.53 8.46
N ASN A 597 -22.05 -8.64 9.44
CA ASN A 597 -23.03 -8.39 10.51
C ASN A 597 -24.41 -8.03 9.93
N ALA A 598 -24.45 -7.07 9.03
CA ALA A 598 -25.69 -6.64 8.38
C ALA A 598 -26.34 -7.76 7.55
N LEU A 599 -25.52 -8.59 6.87
CA LEU A 599 -25.98 -9.74 6.09
C LEU A 599 -26.58 -10.85 6.97
N VAL A 600 -25.89 -11.25 8.05
CA VAL A 600 -26.35 -12.31 8.94
C VAL A 600 -27.64 -11.89 9.65
N GLN A 601 -27.72 -10.63 10.09
CA GLN A 601 -28.95 -10.08 10.64
C GLN A 601 -30.10 -10.12 9.62
N LEU A 602 -29.86 -9.67 8.37
CA LEU A 602 -30.87 -9.72 7.31
C LEU A 602 -31.34 -11.16 7.02
N ALA A 603 -30.41 -12.11 6.94
CA ALA A 603 -30.73 -13.51 6.68
C ALA A 603 -31.54 -14.12 7.83
N TYR A 604 -31.19 -13.80 9.08
CA TYR A 604 -31.92 -14.24 10.27
C TYR A 604 -33.39 -13.77 10.24
N GLU A 605 -33.61 -12.48 9.99
CA GLU A 605 -34.96 -11.89 9.96
C GLU A 605 -35.83 -12.40 8.81
N THR A 606 -35.23 -12.59 7.64
CA THR A 606 -35.94 -13.07 6.43
C THR A 606 -36.08 -14.60 6.38
N ARG A 607 -35.38 -15.31 7.26
CA ARG A 607 -35.21 -16.78 7.23
C ARG A 607 -34.63 -17.28 5.90
N ALA A 608 -33.81 -16.46 5.27
CA ALA A 608 -33.01 -16.85 4.12
C ALA A 608 -31.76 -17.61 4.59
N GLY A 609 -31.28 -18.55 3.78
CA GLY A 609 -29.99 -19.20 4.00
C GLY A 609 -28.84 -18.42 3.36
N ILE A 610 -27.64 -18.55 3.91
CA ILE A 610 -26.39 -18.02 3.39
C ILE A 610 -25.53 -19.18 2.86
N ALA A 611 -25.02 -19.02 1.63
CA ALA A 611 -23.91 -19.81 1.12
C ALA A 611 -22.71 -18.90 0.90
N ALA A 612 -21.66 -19.06 1.70
CA ALA A 612 -20.41 -18.33 1.53
C ALA A 612 -19.53 -19.07 0.50
N VAL A 613 -19.26 -18.44 -0.63
CA VAL A 613 -18.50 -19.04 -1.74
C VAL A 613 -17.29 -18.18 -2.05
N GLY A 614 -16.09 -18.74 -1.99
CA GLY A 614 -14.87 -17.97 -2.22
C GLY A 614 -13.59 -18.71 -1.90
N ASP A 615 -12.48 -17.99 -1.85
CA ASP A 615 -11.19 -18.52 -1.43
C ASP A 615 -10.57 -17.61 -0.36
N PRO A 616 -10.39 -18.08 0.89
CA PRO A 616 -9.81 -17.28 1.96
C PRO A 616 -8.33 -16.92 1.72
N ASN A 617 -7.67 -17.58 0.75
CA ASN A 617 -6.27 -17.33 0.42
C ASN A 617 -6.07 -16.29 -0.71
N GLN A 618 -7.15 -15.73 -1.27
CA GLN A 618 -7.08 -14.56 -2.16
C GLN A 618 -7.01 -13.26 -1.35
N SER A 619 -7.26 -12.11 -1.98
CA SER A 619 -7.21 -10.79 -1.32
C SER A 619 -8.20 -10.71 -0.18
N LEU A 620 -7.75 -10.16 0.95
CA LEU A 620 -8.60 -9.78 2.08
C LEU A 620 -9.54 -8.62 1.71
N PRO A 621 -10.62 -8.36 2.47
CA PRO A 621 -11.40 -7.14 2.31
C PRO A 621 -10.54 -5.88 2.50
N VAL A 622 -11.03 -4.76 1.97
CA VAL A 622 -10.44 -3.43 2.23
C VAL A 622 -10.68 -3.01 3.69
N GLY A 623 -11.84 -3.36 4.26
CA GLY A 623 -12.14 -3.22 5.68
C GLY A 623 -11.57 -4.36 6.53
N HIS A 624 -12.05 -4.50 7.77
CA HIS A 624 -11.55 -5.55 8.68
C HIS A 624 -11.94 -6.95 8.19
N SER A 625 -10.94 -7.83 8.14
CA SER A 625 -11.06 -9.21 7.69
C SER A 625 -11.52 -10.14 8.82
N GLY A 626 -11.92 -11.36 8.45
CA GLY A 626 -12.31 -12.42 9.39
C GLY A 626 -13.71 -12.97 9.16
N ALA A 627 -14.58 -12.26 8.43
CA ALA A 627 -15.95 -12.68 8.19
C ALA A 627 -16.05 -14.06 7.50
N MET A 628 -15.29 -14.29 6.42
CA MET A 628 -15.26 -15.60 5.74
C MET A 628 -14.83 -16.73 6.66
N GLU A 629 -13.84 -16.49 7.53
CA GLU A 629 -13.35 -17.49 8.45
C GLU A 629 -14.38 -17.82 9.54
N LEU A 630 -15.10 -16.81 10.05
CA LEU A 630 -16.21 -17.03 10.99
C LEU A 630 -17.38 -17.76 10.32
N LEU A 631 -17.76 -17.40 9.10
CA LEU A 631 -18.80 -18.08 8.32
C LEU A 631 -18.43 -19.55 8.10
N ARG A 632 -17.16 -19.81 7.73
CA ARG A 632 -16.63 -21.16 7.53
C ARG A 632 -16.70 -21.98 8.82
N ARG A 633 -16.18 -21.47 9.94
CA ARG A 633 -16.14 -22.18 11.23
C ARG A 633 -17.53 -22.54 11.77
N ASN A 634 -18.53 -21.70 11.51
CA ASN A 634 -19.90 -21.89 11.98
C ASN A 634 -20.82 -22.56 10.93
N SER A 635 -20.30 -22.88 9.73
CA SER A 635 -21.09 -23.55 8.69
C SER A 635 -21.42 -24.99 9.07
N ILE A 636 -22.66 -25.40 8.80
CA ILE A 636 -23.11 -26.79 9.00
C ILE A 636 -22.38 -27.75 8.07
N SER A 637 -22.06 -27.30 6.86
CA SER A 637 -21.35 -28.09 5.86
C SER A 637 -20.38 -27.22 5.10
N ILE A 638 -19.19 -27.77 4.87
CA ILE A 638 -18.10 -27.13 4.15
C ILE A 638 -17.69 -28.08 3.03
N VAL A 639 -17.58 -27.56 1.81
CA VAL A 639 -17.02 -28.29 0.66
C VAL A 639 -15.84 -27.52 0.12
N GLU A 640 -14.71 -28.19 -0.10
CA GLU A 640 -13.54 -27.61 -0.75
C GLU A 640 -13.39 -28.15 -2.17
N LEU A 641 -13.27 -27.26 -3.14
CA LEU A 641 -13.03 -27.58 -4.55
C LEU A 641 -11.52 -27.58 -4.78
N MET A 642 -10.97 -28.75 -5.11
CA MET A 642 -9.53 -28.96 -5.28
C MET A 642 -9.12 -29.08 -6.75
N ASP A 643 -10.02 -29.52 -7.64
CA ASP A 643 -9.70 -29.77 -9.04
C ASP A 643 -9.69 -28.46 -9.85
N VAL A 644 -8.52 -28.07 -10.37
CA VAL A 644 -8.34 -26.83 -11.13
C VAL A 644 -8.41 -27.10 -12.63
N HIS A 645 -9.40 -26.49 -13.29
CA HIS A 645 -9.72 -26.75 -14.70
C HIS A 645 -9.28 -25.63 -15.67
N ARG A 646 -8.66 -24.57 -15.17
CA ARG A 646 -8.40 -23.31 -15.91
C ARG A 646 -7.15 -23.33 -16.79
N PHE A 647 -6.09 -24.01 -16.34
CA PHE A 647 -4.75 -23.82 -16.88
C PHE A 647 -4.45 -24.80 -18.01
N ARG A 648 -3.72 -24.33 -19.04
CA ARG A 648 -3.27 -25.18 -20.15
C ARG A 648 -1.90 -25.80 -19.92
N GLU A 649 -1.08 -25.18 -19.08
CA GLU A 649 0.23 -25.69 -18.71
C GLU A 649 0.08 -26.92 -17.79
N PRO A 650 0.58 -28.10 -18.19
CA PRO A 650 0.49 -29.31 -17.36
C PRO A 650 1.16 -29.10 -15.99
N GLY A 651 0.51 -29.55 -14.91
CA GLY A 651 1.04 -29.43 -13.55
C GLY A 651 0.94 -28.03 -12.92
N TRP A 652 0.62 -26.98 -13.70
CA TRP A 652 0.45 -25.63 -13.15
C TRP A 652 -0.72 -25.55 -12.16
N GLY A 653 -1.83 -26.26 -12.44
CA GLY A 653 -2.97 -26.37 -11.52
C GLY A 653 -2.55 -26.89 -10.16
N ASP A 654 -1.83 -28.01 -10.12
CA ASP A 654 -1.31 -28.63 -8.90
C ASP A 654 -0.36 -27.69 -8.16
N PHE A 655 0.58 -27.05 -8.89
CA PHE A 655 1.49 -26.06 -8.33
C PHE A 655 0.76 -24.87 -7.70
N THR A 656 -0.35 -24.39 -8.30
CA THR A 656 -1.12 -23.30 -7.70
C THR A 656 -1.78 -23.68 -6.37
N LEU A 657 -2.06 -24.97 -6.13
CA LEU A 657 -2.52 -25.44 -4.82
C LEU A 657 -1.39 -25.44 -3.79
N GLU A 658 -0.16 -25.79 -4.19
CA GLU A 658 1.01 -25.67 -3.32
C GLU A 658 1.30 -24.21 -2.97
N LEU A 659 1.24 -23.31 -3.96
CA LEU A 659 1.35 -21.87 -3.78
C LEU A 659 0.28 -21.34 -2.82
N ARG A 660 -0.94 -21.86 -2.91
CA ARG A 660 -2.06 -21.49 -2.04
C ARG A 660 -1.80 -21.90 -0.58
N GLN A 661 -1.16 -23.04 -0.34
CA GLN A 661 -0.93 -23.65 0.97
C GLN A 661 0.51 -23.48 1.50
N ALA A 662 1.23 -22.45 1.06
CA ALA A 662 2.62 -22.19 1.47
C ALA A 662 2.72 -21.60 2.90
N ASP A 663 2.29 -22.36 3.90
CA ASP A 663 2.12 -21.90 5.28
C ASP A 663 3.42 -21.92 6.09
N THR A 664 4.29 -22.91 5.85
CA THR A 664 5.58 -23.03 6.55
C THR A 664 6.71 -22.32 5.80
N ASP A 665 7.82 -22.07 6.49
CA ASP A 665 8.99 -21.45 5.84
C ASP A 665 9.61 -22.36 4.78
N ASP A 666 9.56 -23.68 5.01
CA ASP A 666 10.07 -24.66 4.05
C ASP A 666 9.16 -24.76 2.82
N ASP A 667 7.83 -24.69 2.99
CA ASP A 667 6.90 -24.60 1.85
C ASP A 667 7.16 -23.36 1.00
N ARG A 668 7.33 -22.19 1.63
CA ARG A 668 7.62 -20.94 0.91
C ARG A 668 8.94 -21.00 0.17
N ARG A 669 9.99 -21.57 0.78
CA ARG A 669 11.29 -21.75 0.12
C ARG A 669 11.18 -22.68 -1.08
N ARG A 670 10.43 -23.78 -0.96
CA ARG A 670 10.20 -24.75 -2.04
C ARG A 670 9.42 -24.13 -3.20
N VAL A 671 8.36 -23.38 -2.91
CA VAL A 671 7.58 -22.65 -3.93
C VAL A 671 8.44 -21.59 -4.62
N ALA A 672 9.20 -20.80 -3.86
CA ALA A 672 10.13 -19.82 -4.41
C ALA A 672 11.22 -20.45 -5.29
N GLU A 673 11.74 -21.61 -4.89
CA GLU A 673 12.71 -22.39 -5.67
C GLU A 673 12.12 -22.86 -7.00
N TYR A 674 10.92 -23.43 -6.96
CA TYR A 674 10.21 -23.88 -8.15
C TYR A 674 10.02 -22.73 -9.15
N LEU A 675 9.54 -21.58 -8.70
CA LEU A 675 9.31 -20.41 -9.56
C LEU A 675 10.58 -19.95 -10.28
N VAL A 676 11.71 -19.92 -9.56
CA VAL A 676 13.00 -19.50 -10.12
C VAL A 676 13.56 -20.56 -11.07
N GLN A 677 13.54 -21.84 -10.69
CA GLN A 677 14.15 -22.92 -11.47
C GLN A 677 13.39 -23.22 -12.78
N ASN A 678 12.07 -23.03 -12.78
CA ASN A 678 11.22 -23.31 -13.95
C ASN A 678 10.99 -22.08 -14.83
N GLY A 679 11.71 -20.97 -14.59
CA GLY A 679 11.71 -19.81 -15.49
C GLY A 679 10.48 -18.90 -15.39
N HIS A 680 9.71 -18.98 -14.30
CA HIS A 680 8.57 -18.07 -14.05
C HIS A 680 9.00 -16.71 -13.47
N VAL A 681 10.29 -16.51 -13.22
CA VAL A 681 10.84 -15.28 -12.63
C VAL A 681 11.75 -14.61 -13.64
N ARG A 682 11.40 -13.37 -14.00
CA ARG A 682 12.26 -12.44 -14.75
C ARG A 682 12.95 -11.51 -13.77
N LEU A 683 14.25 -11.32 -13.95
CA LEU A 683 15.05 -10.40 -13.13
C LEU A 683 15.17 -9.07 -13.87
N ALA A 684 14.95 -7.99 -13.16
CA ALA A 684 15.18 -6.63 -13.62
C ALA A 684 16.30 -5.98 -12.78
N ASP A 685 17.12 -5.17 -13.43
CA ASP A 685 18.26 -4.50 -12.78
C ASP A 685 17.83 -3.24 -12.03
N SER A 686 16.66 -2.66 -12.35
CA SER A 686 16.15 -1.44 -11.72
C SER A 686 14.61 -1.33 -11.77
N PRO A 687 13.99 -0.40 -11.01
CA PRO A 687 12.56 -0.13 -11.13
C PRO A 687 12.13 0.33 -12.53
N SER A 688 12.94 1.14 -13.22
CA SER A 688 12.66 1.56 -14.62
C SER A 688 12.75 0.36 -15.58
N ASP A 689 13.71 -0.54 -15.38
CA ASP A 689 13.79 -1.79 -16.15
C ASP A 689 12.57 -2.69 -15.91
N THR A 690 12.07 -2.72 -14.67
CA THR A 690 10.83 -3.43 -14.33
C THR A 690 9.63 -2.87 -15.11
N GLU A 691 9.47 -1.54 -15.12
CA GLU A 691 8.44 -0.85 -15.89
C GLU A 691 8.55 -1.13 -17.40
N HIS A 692 9.78 -1.14 -17.92
CA HIS A 692 10.05 -1.44 -19.32
C HIS A 692 9.65 -2.87 -19.71
N VAL A 693 10.02 -3.87 -18.91
CA VAL A 693 9.65 -5.27 -19.18
C VAL A 693 8.13 -5.47 -19.09
N MET A 694 7.46 -4.81 -18.15
CA MET A 694 5.99 -4.84 -18.07
C MET A 694 5.33 -4.21 -19.29
N THR A 695 5.87 -3.08 -19.76
CA THR A 695 5.44 -2.42 -21.00
C THR A 695 5.64 -3.35 -22.20
N ASP A 696 6.84 -3.91 -22.38
CA ASP A 696 7.16 -4.85 -23.47
C ASP A 696 6.24 -6.08 -23.44
N ALA A 697 5.92 -6.62 -22.27
CA ALA A 697 5.00 -7.75 -22.13
C ALA A 697 3.58 -7.42 -22.64
N TRP A 698 3.10 -6.19 -22.44
CA TRP A 698 1.82 -5.74 -23.00
C TRP A 698 1.84 -5.75 -24.52
N PHE A 699 2.88 -5.19 -25.15
CA PHE A 699 3.02 -5.18 -26.60
C PHE A 699 3.18 -6.59 -27.18
N GLN A 700 3.93 -7.48 -26.51
CA GLN A 700 4.07 -8.88 -26.93
C GLN A 700 2.72 -9.60 -26.97
N ALA A 701 1.89 -9.44 -25.93
CA ALA A 701 0.55 -10.03 -25.89
C ALA A 701 -0.38 -9.39 -26.94
N SER A 702 -0.38 -8.06 -27.03
CA SER A 702 -1.19 -7.32 -28.01
C SER A 702 -0.86 -7.71 -29.46
N ASN A 703 0.42 -7.89 -29.79
CA ASN A 703 0.86 -8.33 -31.13
C ASN A 703 0.35 -9.73 -31.50
N ARG A 704 0.14 -10.59 -30.49
CA ARG A 704 -0.44 -11.92 -30.66
C ARG A 704 -1.97 -11.92 -30.57
N ARG A 705 -2.59 -10.78 -30.31
CA ARG A 705 -4.03 -10.62 -30.02
C ARG A 705 -4.46 -11.42 -28.79
N GLU A 706 -3.55 -11.57 -27.84
CA GLU A 706 -3.75 -12.25 -26.57
C GLU A 706 -3.94 -11.19 -25.45
N SER A 707 -4.72 -11.54 -24.44
CA SER A 707 -4.95 -10.69 -23.28
C SER A 707 -3.88 -10.89 -22.21
N ILE A 708 -3.46 -9.81 -21.54
CA ILE A 708 -2.49 -9.88 -20.43
C ILE A 708 -2.94 -9.04 -19.24
N SER A 709 -2.78 -9.62 -18.05
CA SER A 709 -2.97 -8.92 -16.77
C SER A 709 -1.62 -8.47 -16.24
N LEU A 710 -1.40 -7.16 -16.16
CA LEU A 710 -0.23 -6.56 -15.50
C LEU A 710 -0.60 -6.14 -14.08
N ILE A 711 0.05 -6.74 -13.08
CA ILE A 711 -0.28 -6.55 -11.67
C ILE A 711 0.86 -5.85 -10.94
N THR A 712 0.57 -4.73 -10.28
CA THR A 712 1.54 -3.96 -9.49
C THR A 712 1.16 -3.91 -8.01
N ALA A 713 2.11 -3.57 -7.14
CA ALA A 713 1.85 -3.43 -5.71
C ALA A 713 1.07 -2.14 -5.40
N THR A 714 1.36 -1.07 -6.14
CA THR A 714 0.76 0.25 -5.89
C THR A 714 0.01 0.82 -7.09
N HIS A 715 -0.93 1.73 -6.82
CA HIS A 715 -1.60 2.50 -7.86
C HIS A 715 -0.64 3.40 -8.65
N ALA A 716 0.41 3.93 -8.00
CA ALA A 716 1.40 4.76 -8.65
C ALA A 716 2.21 3.97 -9.70
N GLU A 717 2.61 2.74 -9.37
CA GLU A 717 3.28 1.83 -10.32
C GLU A 717 2.36 1.45 -11.49
N ALA A 718 1.09 1.11 -11.22
CA ALA A 718 0.13 0.80 -12.28
C ALA A 718 -0.05 1.98 -13.23
N GLN A 719 -0.09 3.20 -12.67
CA GLN A 719 -0.19 4.42 -13.46
C GLN A 719 1.07 4.66 -14.30
N ALA A 720 2.26 4.51 -13.73
CA ALA A 720 3.53 4.68 -14.46
C ALA A 720 3.61 3.71 -15.66
N VAL A 721 3.37 2.42 -15.43
CA VAL A 721 3.31 1.40 -16.50
C VAL A 721 2.26 1.76 -17.55
N GLY A 722 1.06 2.22 -17.14
CA GLY A 722 0.00 2.62 -18.06
C GLY A 722 0.36 3.83 -18.92
N GLU A 723 1.04 4.82 -18.35
CA GLU A 723 1.52 6.02 -19.06
C GLU A 723 2.65 5.65 -20.03
N SER A 724 3.57 4.76 -19.67
CA SER A 724 4.61 4.24 -20.57
C SER A 724 4.05 3.45 -21.75
N ILE A 725 3.01 2.63 -21.53
CA ILE A 725 2.29 1.96 -22.61
C ILE A 725 1.63 2.97 -23.54
N GLN A 726 0.90 3.96 -22.99
CA GLN A 726 0.26 5.00 -23.79
C GLN A 726 1.28 5.81 -24.60
N ALA A 727 2.39 6.22 -24.00
CA ALA A 727 3.45 6.98 -24.67
C ALA A 727 4.04 6.23 -25.88
N ARG A 728 4.32 4.93 -25.72
CA ARG A 728 4.78 4.10 -26.84
C ARG A 728 3.69 3.92 -27.90
N ARG A 729 2.44 3.73 -27.51
CA ARG A 729 1.32 3.63 -28.45
C ARG A 729 1.10 4.90 -29.28
N ILE A 730 1.33 6.08 -28.70
CA ILE A 730 1.33 7.37 -29.41
C ILE A 730 2.48 7.40 -30.43
N HIS A 731 3.69 7.01 -30.01
CA HIS A 731 4.86 6.97 -30.88
C HIS A 731 4.65 6.03 -32.08
N ASP A 732 4.06 4.86 -31.84
CA ASP A 732 3.77 3.85 -32.86
C ASP A 732 2.55 4.23 -33.74
N GLY A 733 1.88 5.36 -33.47
CA GLY A 733 0.71 5.82 -34.22
C GLY A 733 -0.55 4.95 -34.02
N THR A 734 -0.61 4.17 -32.93
CA THR A 734 -1.73 3.25 -32.63
C THR A 734 -2.83 3.87 -31.78
N LEU A 735 -2.70 5.15 -31.43
CA LEU A 735 -3.69 5.96 -30.73
C LEU A 735 -4.01 7.20 -31.58
N ASP A 736 -5.30 7.56 -31.61
CA ASP A 736 -5.72 8.81 -32.21
C ASP A 736 -5.48 9.95 -31.20
N THR A 737 -4.63 10.90 -31.61
CA THR A 737 -4.20 12.04 -30.80
C THR A 737 -4.94 13.34 -31.13
N ASP A 738 -5.85 13.32 -32.10
CA ASP A 738 -6.65 14.49 -32.49
C ASP A 738 -7.75 14.78 -31.47
N GLN A 739 -8.15 13.76 -30.71
CA GLN A 739 -9.17 13.82 -29.67
C GLN A 739 -8.59 13.48 -28.31
N VAL A 740 -8.67 14.45 -27.39
CA VAL A 740 -8.14 14.33 -26.03
C VAL A 740 -9.24 14.55 -25.00
N ALA A 741 -9.30 13.66 -24.00
CA ALA A 741 -10.08 13.88 -22.79
C ALA A 741 -9.19 13.85 -21.55
N ILE A 742 -9.71 14.43 -20.46
CA ILE A 742 -9.02 14.47 -19.17
C ILE A 742 -9.71 13.48 -18.22
N GLY A 743 -8.94 12.48 -17.80
CA GLY A 743 -9.29 11.51 -16.78
C GLY A 743 -8.97 11.99 -15.36
N GLN A 744 -9.10 11.07 -14.42
CA GLN A 744 -8.76 11.24 -13.01
C GLN A 744 -7.32 11.74 -12.84
N ASN A 745 -7.12 12.64 -11.87
CA ASN A 745 -5.82 13.26 -11.57
C ASN A 745 -5.19 13.98 -12.78
N GLY A 746 -6.02 14.40 -13.74
CA GLY A 746 -5.57 15.11 -14.94
C GLY A 746 -5.03 14.20 -16.04
N GLN A 747 -5.11 12.87 -15.90
CA GLN A 747 -4.54 11.93 -16.85
C GLN A 747 -5.08 12.15 -18.28
N THR A 748 -4.20 12.13 -19.28
CA THR A 748 -4.61 12.26 -20.68
C THR A 748 -5.23 10.94 -21.13
N LEU A 749 -6.43 11.00 -21.70
CA LEU A 749 -7.11 9.86 -22.32
C LEU A 749 -7.25 10.13 -23.81
N LEU A 750 -6.97 9.12 -24.63
CA LEU A 750 -6.99 9.16 -26.08
C LEU A 750 -7.94 8.11 -26.66
N VAL A 751 -8.37 8.30 -27.90
CA VAL A 751 -9.17 7.30 -28.59
C VAL A 751 -8.29 6.06 -28.89
N GLY A 752 -8.79 4.89 -28.51
CA GLY A 752 -8.09 3.62 -28.54
C GLY A 752 -7.45 3.21 -27.20
N ASP A 753 -7.48 4.07 -26.17
CA ASP A 753 -6.94 3.74 -24.85
C ASP A 753 -7.77 2.69 -24.13
N VAL A 754 -7.08 1.83 -23.36
CA VAL A 754 -7.72 1.00 -22.34
C VAL A 754 -7.87 1.83 -21.07
N VAL A 755 -9.09 1.98 -20.58
CA VAL A 755 -9.45 2.79 -19.40
C VAL A 755 -10.28 1.97 -18.42
N GLN A 756 -10.27 2.36 -17.15
CA GLN A 756 -11.05 1.71 -16.09
C GLN A 756 -11.88 2.73 -15.31
N THR A 757 -13.14 2.39 -15.06
CA THR A 757 -14.06 3.18 -14.25
C THR A 757 -13.82 2.94 -12.74
N ARG A 758 -13.79 4.01 -11.94
CA ARG A 758 -13.47 3.99 -10.50
C ARG A 758 -14.67 4.23 -9.57
N ARG A 759 -15.86 4.45 -10.15
CA ARG A 759 -17.11 4.62 -9.44
C ARG A 759 -18.23 3.91 -10.19
N ASN A 760 -19.30 3.54 -9.51
CA ASN A 760 -20.52 3.10 -10.19
C ASN A 760 -21.31 4.35 -10.63
N ASP A 761 -21.84 4.35 -11.85
CA ASP A 761 -22.82 5.34 -12.30
C ASP A 761 -23.99 4.61 -12.96
N ALA A 762 -25.16 4.69 -12.32
CA ALA A 762 -26.37 4.03 -12.79
C ALA A 762 -26.92 4.66 -14.08
N ARG A 763 -26.74 5.96 -14.29
CA ARG A 763 -27.21 6.67 -15.50
C ARG A 763 -26.36 6.30 -16.71
N ALA A 764 -25.05 6.28 -16.52
CA ALA A 764 -24.11 5.85 -17.55
C ALA A 764 -24.02 4.32 -17.68
N ALA A 765 -24.68 3.57 -16.79
CA ALA A 765 -24.65 2.10 -16.71
C ALA A 765 -23.21 1.53 -16.72
N VAL A 766 -22.30 2.20 -16.02
CA VAL A 766 -20.91 1.78 -15.81
C VAL A 766 -20.68 1.30 -14.38
N GLU A 767 -19.81 0.31 -14.24
CA GLU A 767 -19.50 -0.32 -12.97
C GLU A 767 -18.06 -0.03 -12.54
N ASN A 768 -17.82 0.10 -11.24
CA ASN A 768 -16.48 0.27 -10.69
C ASN A 768 -15.60 -0.96 -11.01
N ARG A 769 -14.35 -0.73 -11.40
CA ARG A 769 -13.35 -1.73 -11.83
C ARG A 769 -13.67 -2.45 -13.14
N GLN A 770 -14.54 -1.87 -13.97
CA GLN A 770 -14.76 -2.36 -15.33
C GLN A 770 -13.75 -1.71 -16.29
N ASN A 771 -13.16 -2.52 -17.16
CA ASN A 771 -12.21 -2.09 -18.18
C ASN A 771 -12.94 -1.83 -19.49
N TRP A 772 -12.54 -0.76 -20.17
CA TRP A 772 -13.16 -0.26 -21.39
C TRP A 772 -12.08 0.14 -22.39
N ILE A 773 -12.45 0.19 -23.67
CA ILE A 773 -11.69 0.83 -24.74
C ILE A 773 -12.41 2.12 -25.09
N VAL A 774 -11.68 3.24 -25.13
CA VAL A 774 -12.22 4.51 -25.62
C VAL A 774 -12.39 4.41 -27.14
N THR A 775 -13.61 4.52 -27.64
CA THR A 775 -13.88 4.37 -29.08
C THR A 775 -14.05 5.70 -29.79
N ARG A 776 -14.58 6.71 -29.10
CA ARG A 776 -14.85 8.03 -29.67
C ARG A 776 -15.02 9.07 -28.57
N MET A 777 -14.60 10.30 -28.84
CA MET A 777 -14.89 11.45 -27.99
C MET A 777 -15.73 12.48 -28.75
N THR A 778 -16.62 13.14 -28.03
CA THR A 778 -17.47 14.22 -28.55
C THR A 778 -17.63 15.28 -27.47
N ASN A 779 -18.12 16.46 -27.83
CA ASN A 779 -18.48 17.48 -26.84
C ASN A 779 -19.49 16.95 -25.80
N ASP A 780 -20.35 16.01 -26.20
CA ASP A 780 -21.40 15.46 -25.34
C ASP A 780 -20.92 14.31 -24.42
N GLY A 781 -19.67 13.85 -24.54
CA GLY A 781 -19.09 12.81 -23.69
C GLY A 781 -18.16 11.82 -24.41
N ILE A 782 -17.72 10.82 -23.65
CA ILE A 782 -16.77 9.79 -24.06
C ILE A 782 -17.50 8.46 -24.24
N PHE A 783 -17.29 7.83 -25.39
CA PHE A 783 -17.85 6.52 -25.73
C PHE A 783 -16.85 5.41 -25.41
N LEU A 784 -17.35 4.39 -24.73
CA LEU A 784 -16.59 3.29 -24.16
C LEU A 784 -17.15 1.96 -24.67
N ALA A 785 -16.29 1.05 -25.11
CA ALA A 785 -16.63 -0.35 -25.41
C ALA A 785 -16.04 -1.27 -24.34
N ALA A 786 -16.77 -2.25 -23.82
CA ALA A 786 -16.20 -3.17 -22.85
C ALA A 786 -15.08 -4.02 -23.50
N THR A 787 -13.99 -4.28 -22.77
CA THR A 787 -12.84 -5.02 -23.31
C THR A 787 -13.14 -6.48 -23.63
N ASN A 788 -14.11 -7.08 -22.93
CA ASN A 788 -14.52 -8.48 -23.08
C ASN A 788 -15.75 -8.68 -23.97
N ASP A 789 -16.48 -7.60 -24.29
CA ASP A 789 -17.64 -7.62 -25.16
C ASP A 789 -17.81 -6.25 -25.83
N SER A 790 -17.30 -6.13 -27.07
CA SER A 790 -17.34 -4.88 -27.82
C SER A 790 -18.75 -4.43 -28.22
N ALA A 791 -19.76 -5.30 -28.11
CA ALA A 791 -21.16 -4.90 -28.29
C ALA A 791 -21.69 -4.11 -27.08
N GLN A 792 -21.04 -4.23 -25.91
CA GLN A 792 -21.40 -3.47 -24.72
C GLN A 792 -20.80 -2.06 -24.76
N MET A 793 -21.54 -1.15 -25.38
CA MET A 793 -21.18 0.27 -25.46
C MET A 793 -21.78 1.08 -24.30
N ARG A 794 -21.02 2.04 -23.76
CA ARG A 794 -21.46 3.02 -22.76
C ARG A 794 -21.00 4.42 -23.12
N LYS A 795 -21.70 5.42 -22.59
CA LYS A 795 -21.35 6.84 -22.71
C LYS A 795 -21.22 7.44 -21.31
N VAL A 796 -20.08 8.05 -21.04
CA VAL A 796 -19.84 8.80 -19.79
C VAL A 796 -19.65 10.29 -20.09
N SER A 797 -19.99 11.15 -19.14
CA SER A 797 -19.73 12.59 -19.27
C SER A 797 -18.22 12.90 -19.09
N HIS A 798 -17.78 14.04 -19.61
CA HIS A 798 -16.43 14.55 -19.37
C HIS A 798 -16.15 14.81 -17.88
N GLU A 799 -17.16 15.25 -17.14
CA GLU A 799 -17.06 15.44 -15.70
C GLU A 799 -16.83 14.12 -14.97
N TYR A 800 -17.59 13.09 -15.33
CA TYR A 800 -17.40 11.74 -14.79
C TYR A 800 -16.01 11.22 -15.13
N ALA A 801 -15.55 11.40 -16.37
CA ALA A 801 -14.22 10.98 -16.78
C ALA A 801 -13.12 11.63 -15.95
N LYS A 802 -13.19 12.95 -15.78
CA LYS A 802 -12.23 13.75 -14.98
C LYS A 802 -12.15 13.31 -13.53
N GLN A 803 -13.22 12.76 -12.96
CA GLN A 803 -13.26 12.36 -11.55
C GLN A 803 -13.02 10.86 -11.35
N HIS A 804 -13.42 10.02 -12.31
CA HIS A 804 -13.65 8.59 -12.08
C HIS A 804 -13.21 7.68 -13.24
N LEU A 805 -12.46 8.17 -14.23
CA LEU A 805 -11.92 7.37 -15.32
C LEU A 805 -10.40 7.53 -15.40
N HIS A 806 -9.65 6.43 -15.41
CA HIS A 806 -8.18 6.43 -15.52
C HIS A 806 -7.71 5.35 -16.51
N LEU A 807 -6.44 5.34 -16.89
CA LEU A 807 -5.85 4.28 -17.73
C LEU A 807 -5.96 2.92 -17.03
N GLY A 808 -6.27 1.89 -17.81
CA GLY A 808 -6.58 0.53 -17.34
C GLY A 808 -5.62 -0.54 -17.85
N TYR A 809 -4.43 -0.17 -18.34
CA TYR A 809 -3.44 -1.11 -18.89
C TYR A 809 -2.80 -2.02 -17.81
N ALA A 810 -2.66 -1.51 -16.59
CA ALA A 810 -2.15 -2.24 -15.43
C ALA A 810 -3.06 -1.97 -14.23
N SER A 811 -3.03 -2.87 -13.24
CA SER A 811 -3.85 -2.73 -12.04
C SER A 811 -3.18 -3.28 -10.80
N THR A 812 -3.64 -2.84 -9.63
CA THR A 812 -3.29 -3.49 -8.36
C THR A 812 -3.98 -4.85 -8.25
N VAL A 813 -3.54 -5.71 -7.33
CA VAL A 813 -4.15 -7.02 -7.02
C VAL A 813 -5.69 -6.99 -6.96
N TYR A 814 -6.27 -6.03 -6.24
CA TYR A 814 -7.73 -5.85 -6.11
C TYR A 814 -8.45 -5.56 -7.43
N GLY A 815 -7.75 -5.00 -8.43
CA GLY A 815 -8.29 -4.70 -9.75
C GLY A 815 -8.32 -5.94 -10.65
N ALA A 816 -7.35 -6.83 -10.51
CA ALA A 816 -7.23 -8.07 -11.28
C ALA A 816 -8.05 -9.23 -10.71
N GLN A 817 -8.58 -9.12 -9.48
CA GLN A 817 -9.37 -10.19 -8.87
C GLN A 817 -10.64 -10.50 -9.69
N GLY A 818 -10.92 -11.80 -9.85
CA GLY A 818 -12.00 -12.29 -10.71
C GLY A 818 -11.70 -12.24 -12.22
N GLU A 819 -10.62 -11.58 -12.65
CA GLU A 819 -10.24 -11.54 -14.07
C GLU A 819 -9.63 -12.87 -14.53
N THR A 820 -9.76 -13.15 -15.83
CA THR A 820 -9.08 -14.26 -16.51
C THR A 820 -8.53 -13.75 -17.83
N THR A 821 -7.23 -13.86 -18.02
CA THR A 821 -6.48 -13.41 -19.21
C THR A 821 -5.71 -14.58 -19.81
N ASP A 822 -5.10 -14.39 -20.96
CA ASP A 822 -4.25 -15.41 -21.59
C ASP A 822 -2.90 -15.46 -20.88
N HIS A 823 -2.36 -14.30 -20.51
CA HIS A 823 -1.10 -14.15 -19.78
C HIS A 823 -1.26 -13.32 -18.50
N SER A 824 -0.35 -13.52 -17.54
CA SER A 824 -0.24 -12.69 -16.34
C SER A 824 1.21 -12.38 -16.02
N LEU A 825 1.48 -11.13 -15.64
CA LEU A 825 2.79 -10.67 -15.18
C LEU A 825 2.63 -9.88 -13.88
N VAL A 826 3.28 -10.36 -12.82
CA VAL A 826 3.22 -9.78 -11.48
C VAL A 826 4.50 -9.01 -11.20
N GLY A 827 4.35 -7.74 -10.80
CA GLY A 827 5.44 -6.84 -10.44
C GLY A 827 6.00 -7.10 -9.03
N PRO A 828 7.11 -6.43 -8.69
CA PRO A 828 7.74 -6.55 -7.39
C PRO A 828 6.84 -5.97 -6.27
N GLY A 829 7.11 -6.38 -5.03
CA GLY A 829 6.50 -5.76 -3.84
C GLY A 829 5.05 -6.15 -3.54
N VAL A 830 4.42 -7.02 -4.32
CA VAL A 830 3.11 -7.59 -3.98
C VAL A 830 3.23 -8.57 -2.81
N ASP A 831 2.16 -8.72 -2.03
CA ASP A 831 2.08 -9.69 -0.93
C ASP A 831 1.70 -11.10 -1.43
N ALA A 832 1.60 -12.06 -0.51
CA ALA A 832 1.31 -13.45 -0.82
C ALA A 832 -0.03 -13.64 -1.53
N ALA A 833 -1.05 -12.86 -1.13
CA ALA A 833 -2.35 -12.85 -1.79
C ALA A 833 -2.23 -12.29 -3.21
N GLY A 834 -1.46 -11.22 -3.39
CA GLY A 834 -1.13 -10.64 -4.69
C GLY A 834 -0.40 -11.58 -5.64
N LEU A 835 0.61 -12.30 -5.13
CA LEU A 835 1.28 -13.36 -5.88
C LEU A 835 0.31 -14.46 -6.29
N TYR A 836 -0.49 -14.97 -5.36
CA TYR A 836 -1.45 -16.04 -5.63
C TYR A 836 -2.53 -15.62 -6.64
N VAL A 837 -3.13 -14.44 -6.45
CA VAL A 837 -4.11 -13.88 -7.39
C VAL A 837 -3.45 -13.69 -8.75
N GLY A 838 -2.27 -13.09 -8.81
CA GLY A 838 -1.59 -12.80 -10.07
C GLY A 838 -1.20 -14.04 -10.86
N LEU A 839 -0.62 -15.04 -10.19
CA LEU A 839 -0.19 -16.30 -10.82
C LEU A 839 -1.36 -17.23 -11.19
N THR A 840 -2.60 -16.82 -10.90
CA THR A 840 -3.82 -17.57 -11.24
C THR A 840 -4.70 -16.86 -12.28
N ARG A 841 -4.27 -15.70 -12.83
CA ARG A 841 -5.04 -14.96 -13.84
C ARG A 841 -4.86 -15.51 -15.26
N GLY A 842 -3.63 -15.87 -15.64
CA GLY A 842 -3.24 -16.29 -16.99
C GLY A 842 -3.59 -17.76 -17.27
N ARG A 843 -4.18 -18.04 -18.42
CA ARG A 843 -4.46 -19.43 -18.88
C ARG A 843 -3.23 -20.13 -19.45
N HIS A 844 -2.34 -19.36 -20.09
CA HIS A 844 -1.21 -19.87 -20.86
C HIS A 844 0.11 -19.69 -20.14
N THR A 845 0.40 -18.48 -19.63
CA THR A 845 1.63 -18.22 -18.88
C THR A 845 1.38 -17.29 -17.71
N ASN A 846 2.11 -17.52 -16.62
CA ASN A 846 2.04 -16.75 -15.39
C ASN A 846 3.47 -16.50 -14.90
N ASN A 847 3.88 -15.24 -14.89
CA ASN A 847 5.26 -14.84 -14.62
C ASN A 847 5.33 -13.74 -13.55
N ILE A 848 6.50 -13.61 -12.94
CA ILE A 848 6.86 -12.60 -11.95
C ILE A 848 8.04 -11.81 -12.49
N ILE A 849 8.09 -10.52 -12.23
CA ILE A 849 9.28 -9.69 -12.39
C ILE A 849 9.73 -9.16 -11.04
N LEU A 850 11.03 -9.32 -10.74
CA LEU A 850 11.64 -8.89 -9.49
C LEU A 850 12.84 -7.99 -9.76
N THR A 851 12.96 -6.91 -8.99
CA THR A 851 14.10 -6.00 -9.06
C THR A 851 15.25 -6.53 -8.20
N THR A 852 15.83 -7.67 -8.59
CA THR A 852 16.94 -8.30 -7.85
C THR A 852 18.09 -8.72 -8.78
N PRO A 853 19.35 -8.63 -8.30
CA PRO A 853 20.51 -8.85 -9.16
C PRO A 853 20.83 -10.32 -9.43
N THR A 854 20.26 -11.26 -8.66
CA THR A 854 20.60 -12.69 -8.73
C THR A 854 19.42 -13.61 -8.44
N PRO A 855 19.42 -14.86 -8.95
CA PRO A 855 18.43 -15.86 -8.58
C PRO A 855 18.36 -16.17 -7.07
N ILE A 856 19.48 -16.10 -6.35
CA ILE A 856 19.53 -16.34 -4.90
C ILE A 856 18.76 -15.25 -4.14
N THR A 857 18.98 -13.99 -4.50
CA THR A 857 18.24 -12.85 -3.92
C THR A 857 16.76 -12.90 -4.31
N ALA A 858 16.44 -13.32 -5.55
CA ALA A 858 15.07 -13.52 -5.99
C ALA A 858 14.33 -14.57 -5.15
N LYS A 859 14.95 -15.73 -4.88
CA LYS A 859 14.36 -16.77 -4.01
C LYS A 859 14.07 -16.23 -2.60
N THR A 860 14.98 -15.43 -2.06
CA THR A 860 14.81 -14.81 -0.73
C THR A 860 13.67 -13.81 -0.73
N GLU A 861 13.58 -12.96 -1.76
CA GLU A 861 12.49 -11.99 -1.92
C GLU A 861 11.13 -12.68 -2.06
N LEU A 862 11.03 -13.68 -2.92
CA LEU A 862 9.81 -14.49 -3.09
C LEU A 862 9.39 -15.18 -1.79
N THR A 863 10.34 -15.76 -1.06
CA THR A 863 10.06 -16.40 0.24
C THR A 863 9.45 -15.39 1.22
N ASN A 864 9.91 -14.14 1.21
CA ASN A 864 9.34 -13.08 2.04
C ASN A 864 7.97 -12.63 1.51
N MET A 865 7.81 -12.45 0.20
CA MET A 865 6.53 -12.08 -0.41
C MET A 865 5.43 -13.13 -0.15
N LEU A 866 5.80 -14.42 -0.10
CA LEU A 866 4.87 -15.52 0.19
C LEU A 866 4.42 -15.60 1.66
N GLN A 867 4.99 -14.79 2.56
CA GLN A 867 4.55 -14.76 3.96
C GLN A 867 3.13 -14.19 4.06
N ARG A 868 2.21 -14.99 4.61
CA ARG A 868 0.83 -14.56 4.90
C ARG A 868 0.72 -14.03 6.32
N GLY A 869 -0.06 -12.96 6.48
CA GLY A 869 -0.52 -12.52 7.79
C GLY A 869 -1.46 -13.53 8.42
N TYR A 870 -1.54 -13.53 9.76
CA TYR A 870 -2.53 -14.31 10.49
C TYR A 870 -3.86 -13.54 10.50
N ILE A 871 -4.95 -14.20 10.15
CA ILE A 871 -6.30 -13.60 10.27
C ILE A 871 -6.73 -13.74 11.73
N GLU A 872 -7.15 -12.63 12.33
CA GLU A 872 -7.60 -12.54 13.73
C GLU A 872 -9.13 -12.33 13.76
N PRO A 873 -9.98 -13.31 13.41
CA PRO A 873 -11.43 -13.10 13.26
C PRO A 873 -12.15 -12.79 14.57
N THR A 874 -11.64 -13.28 15.70
CA THR A 874 -12.23 -13.06 17.04
C THR A 874 -11.37 -12.15 17.92
N MET A 875 -11.96 -11.64 19.01
CA MET A 875 -11.20 -10.92 20.03
C MET A 875 -10.18 -11.82 20.73
N ASP A 876 -10.50 -13.08 21.01
CA ASP A 876 -9.57 -14.03 21.64
C ASP A 876 -8.31 -14.27 20.80
N GLU A 877 -8.46 -14.39 19.48
CA GLU A 877 -7.32 -14.50 18.57
C GLU A 877 -6.52 -13.20 18.48
N SER A 878 -7.19 -12.04 18.61
CA SER A 878 -6.53 -10.74 18.70
C SER A 878 -5.68 -10.65 19.98
N HIS A 879 -6.21 -11.13 21.12
CA HIS A 879 -5.47 -11.26 22.38
C HIS A 879 -4.26 -12.20 22.24
N ALA A 880 -4.45 -13.38 21.63
CA ALA A 880 -3.37 -14.35 21.42
C ALA A 880 -2.26 -13.80 20.51
N ALA A 881 -2.63 -13.07 19.46
CA ALA A 881 -1.68 -12.41 18.57
C ALA A 881 -0.90 -11.29 19.28
N ALA A 882 -1.58 -10.47 20.09
CA ALA A 882 -0.95 -9.45 20.92
C ALA A 882 0.08 -10.05 21.88
N ARG A 883 -0.28 -11.13 22.59
CA ARG A 883 0.64 -11.84 23.50
C ARG A 883 1.83 -12.45 22.77
N THR A 884 1.60 -13.03 21.59
CA THR A 884 2.68 -13.57 20.75
C THR A 884 3.65 -12.48 20.31
N GLU A 885 3.13 -11.30 19.97
CA GLU A 885 3.95 -10.15 19.62
C GLU A 885 4.74 -9.62 20.81
N LEU A 886 4.11 -9.51 21.99
CA LEU A 886 4.78 -9.14 23.24
C LEU A 886 5.92 -10.12 23.57
N HIS A 887 5.68 -11.43 23.50
CA HIS A 887 6.72 -12.44 23.74
C HIS A 887 7.90 -12.39 22.76
N ARG A 888 7.70 -11.86 21.55
CA ARG A 888 8.76 -11.64 20.55
C ARG A 888 9.47 -10.29 20.70
N SER A 889 8.89 -9.38 21.49
CA SER A 889 9.48 -8.09 21.81
C SER A 889 10.60 -8.27 22.84
N ALA A 890 11.58 -7.37 22.82
CA ALA A 890 12.66 -7.40 23.78
C ALA A 890 12.15 -6.90 25.15
N VAL A 891 12.54 -7.58 26.23
CA VAL A 891 12.14 -7.29 27.60
C VAL A 891 13.13 -6.31 28.23
N PRO A 892 12.69 -5.31 29.00
CA PRO A 892 13.61 -4.42 29.73
C PRO A 892 14.52 -5.21 30.66
N VAL A 893 15.71 -4.68 30.93
CA VAL A 893 16.64 -5.26 31.93
C VAL A 893 15.93 -5.30 33.29
N GLN A 894 15.76 -6.48 33.88
CA GLN A 894 15.24 -6.60 35.26
C GLN A 894 16.25 -5.97 36.23
N GLY A 895 15.99 -4.73 36.68
CA GLY A 895 16.84 -4.05 37.65
C GLY A 895 16.75 -2.52 37.70
N SER A 896 15.55 -1.95 37.83
CA SER A 896 15.38 -0.56 38.28
C SER A 896 14.11 -0.37 39.11
N SER A 897 13.87 -1.27 40.08
CA SER A 897 13.08 -0.87 41.23
C SER A 897 13.95 0.03 42.10
N THR A 898 13.49 1.26 42.32
CA THR A 898 14.03 2.17 43.32
C THR A 898 14.10 1.43 44.66
N ILE A 899 15.33 1.14 45.11
CA ILE A 899 15.56 0.62 46.46
C ILE A 899 14.98 1.67 47.43
N PRO A 900 14.09 1.30 48.38
CA PRO A 900 13.61 2.25 49.38
C PRO A 900 14.82 2.73 50.18
N ALA A 901 14.96 4.04 50.31
CA ALA A 901 16.03 4.66 51.07
C ALA A 901 16.14 4.04 52.47
N VAL A 902 17.29 3.43 52.77
CA VAL A 902 17.65 3.02 54.12
C VAL A 902 17.70 4.29 54.98
N PRO A 903 16.94 4.39 56.09
CA PRO A 903 16.94 5.58 56.90
C PRO A 903 18.31 5.76 57.56
N THR A 904 18.86 6.97 57.39
CA THR A 904 20.08 7.46 58.03
C THR A 904 19.93 7.36 59.56
N ARG A 905 20.70 6.47 60.18
CA ARG A 905 20.88 6.48 61.65
C ARG A 905 21.71 7.70 62.02
N GLY A 906 21.06 8.69 62.64
CA GLY A 906 21.71 9.81 63.30
C GLY A 906 22.62 9.35 64.44
N ALA A 907 23.76 10.04 64.56
CA ALA A 907 24.72 9.85 65.63
C ALA A 907 24.14 10.22 67.00
N GLY A 908 24.45 9.40 68.02
CA GLY A 908 24.45 9.77 69.43
C GLY A 908 25.83 9.44 70.02
N PRO A 909 26.40 10.29 70.89
CA PRO A 909 27.80 10.20 71.29
C PRO A 909 28.01 9.22 72.45
N GLY A 910 29.19 8.57 72.52
CA GLY A 910 29.55 7.73 73.65
C GLY A 910 30.94 7.10 73.54
N LEU A 911 31.95 7.89 73.93
CA LEU A 911 33.35 7.56 74.27
C LEU A 911 34.33 7.25 73.14
#